data_AF-A0A9Q1C3C4-F1
#
_entry.id   AF-A0A9Q1C3C4-F1
#
_cell.length_a   1.000
_cell.length_b   1.000
_cell.length_c   1.000
_cell.angle_alpha   90.00
_cell.angle_beta   90.00
_cell.angle_gamma   90.00
#
_symmetry.space_group_name_H-M   'P 1'
#
loop_
_entity.id
_entity.type
_entity.pdbx_description
1 polymer ?
#
loop_
_entity_poly.entity_id
_entity_poly.type
_entity_poly.pdbx_seq_one_letter_code
_entity_poly.pdbx_strand_id
1 'polypeptide(L)'
;MAGRPFAVFFLLTIQHIIGAVGNESCDGITRGRHFVVVYTGNHDSNPSVTELSLIVVAFSDMATTVTVNSKHLINGAPFEETFVIQAKGSKRTQLPVELLLGSTSSRSNKVVAVDANHDVSVYGLNYAPYTTDAFLAIPVNNLGVSYVATSYDSSASSLFAVVGVEENTLFVAVSSSEHIGGSTITSDQPVAVFTGHLCASTPGSTCDVLSEQVVPVSSWGRTHIYTATGTPQDKAIYVIHAYYEDTLINSTEFVSFTLQPGQYWQGEITGSGVITSSQPASVVQVLHTINFENVDPSLIQIPSEEQFGYKFGFSTPPKSGEDDEGFFNYLNIVVREGDSNNILLNGQSLSHYGNNVHSHNVPGTDYKVFTVEVAKGEGVYFVEPAPTVSTSPFSVIVYGYERDETYGYAAGLSLPSDERLLRLGTFFLREVGGEQLVVTLPCLENDAINFQDPDCRFHALSEKSKNLETYTDVEAHVVDSYTLVCTSPMFYEVGYVTVEISSTGKNSSVAFRGNVYVLSQDILPPVLVVQQQDQVKGILDFTSNFTIVLEWPANALPNIENVDISFRVAIQDDFDGTILWSTERSLFVKLEAENTGMYEFKPTDLGQDMLDILKNFGTSSIVFFIHPSSLGKPLFHFLSSGFLIILGTTSCIDWSDNLFPTLSGIDPCPCTDEQASVDGNFQRDEYYDVSYFHQGASSCYRSAGGFDSTGQECCYGRDGNILVGPPGGGTADAVAPGNSMNLGTILHYFYDVLPWFSCCKLSDTCEMYYDYRPSDDCAAYLPPLPTGGTGDPHFKSLDGRDFTFNGAGEFLLLRSSLDDMTFQARLEILPGTNASVYTAFVISSNSSVPVQIQRSPLNDTMIVVNGIPLNMYFDSFLIRHLDFKGVRLEVNSDLSEVRILLRSGVALIVRITTEMMSFILQVPEFFKGKVEGLLGNFNGDSEDDFTLPNGSIVSPNSSLEVIHFEFGLSWILEESSTIFTYFPPYDFLSFHKPSFTPSLEFPDVNDVSDDVKALCGDSPPCFFDAVSTGSLSFANESLQEISKLETVVENSIKIISCGFPGKVANGYINGSVYFVGYNVTIICEEGFLLIGSSLMSCQEDGKWSSPLPACYANNSSLEPWAVGVIIAISVFLVIVILSISFRLIKKQQMKYSVKEVPDQVANKTPDKHVHDQNVDTQDELCNK
;
A
#
# COMPACT_ATOMS: atom_id res chain seq x y z
N MET A 1 -12.39 25.96 -34.22
CA MET A 1 -12.59 27.43 -34.12
C MET A 1 -13.42 27.70 -32.87
N ALA A 2 -13.27 28.89 -32.27
CA ALA A 2 -13.50 29.19 -30.85
C ALA A 2 -12.43 28.56 -29.91
N GLY A 3 -11.87 29.26 -28.93
CA GLY A 3 -12.01 30.69 -28.62
C GLY A 3 -11.65 31.04 -27.18
N ARG A 4 -10.36 31.19 -26.85
CA ARG A 4 -9.86 31.56 -25.51
C ARG A 4 -10.38 32.92 -25.03
N PRO A 5 -10.52 33.12 -23.71
CA PRO A 5 -10.19 34.38 -23.04
C PRO A 5 -8.79 34.33 -22.41
N PHE A 6 -8.12 35.48 -22.38
CA PHE A 6 -6.84 35.72 -21.69
C PHE A 6 -7.09 36.05 -20.20
N ALA A 7 -6.16 35.67 -19.33
CA ALA A 7 -5.89 36.37 -18.06
C ALA A 7 -4.54 37.09 -18.18
N VAL A 8 -4.42 38.27 -17.56
CA VAL A 8 -3.34 39.24 -17.82
C VAL A 8 -2.38 39.31 -16.64
N PHE A 9 -1.08 39.17 -16.92
CA PHE A 9 0.02 39.41 -15.97
C PHE A 9 0.04 40.88 -15.50
N PHE A 10 0.37 41.09 -14.22
CA PHE A 10 0.97 42.34 -13.75
C PHE A 10 2.26 42.03 -12.99
N LEU A 11 3.38 42.58 -13.46
CA LEU A 11 4.67 42.48 -12.77
C LEU A 11 4.70 43.36 -11.53
N LEU A 12 5.24 42.83 -10.43
CA LEU A 12 5.85 43.63 -9.37
C LEU A 12 7.20 43.03 -8.99
N THR A 13 8.27 43.69 -9.40
CA THR A 13 9.65 43.34 -9.05
C THR A 13 9.93 43.69 -7.59
N ILE A 14 10.30 42.71 -6.77
CA ILE A 14 10.85 42.95 -5.42
C ILE A 14 12.29 42.42 -5.39
N GLN A 15 13.25 43.33 -5.49
CA GLN A 15 14.58 43.11 -4.90
C GLN A 15 14.44 43.25 -3.39
N HIS A 16 14.98 42.32 -2.59
CA HIS A 16 15.85 42.60 -1.42
C HIS A 16 16.43 41.27 -0.88
N ILE A 17 17.77 41.16 -0.82
CA ILE A 17 18.64 41.33 0.36
C ILE A 17 18.60 40.12 1.31
N ILE A 18 19.74 39.42 1.35
CA ILE A 18 20.07 38.32 2.25
C ILE A 18 20.15 38.83 3.70
N GLY A 19 19.47 38.15 4.63
CA GLY A 19 19.60 38.41 6.07
C GLY A 19 19.01 37.29 6.94
N ALA A 20 19.89 36.57 7.65
CA ALA A 20 19.63 35.67 8.79
C ALA A 20 18.39 34.75 8.75
N VAL A 21 18.61 33.46 8.46
CA VAL A 21 17.67 32.37 8.78
C VAL A 21 17.59 32.22 10.31
N GLY A 22 16.38 32.17 10.87
CA GLY A 22 16.12 31.90 12.28
C GLY A 22 15.83 30.41 12.56
N ASN A 23 15.97 29.98 13.82
CA ASN A 23 15.58 28.64 14.27
C ASN A 23 14.05 28.50 14.28
N GLU A 24 13.43 27.90 13.26
CA GLU A 24 11.95 27.83 13.18
C GLU A 24 11.34 26.50 13.69
N SER A 25 12.07 25.38 13.77
CA SER A 25 11.46 24.04 13.89
C SER A 25 11.23 23.46 15.30
N CYS A 26 11.71 24.09 16.38
CA CYS A 26 11.22 23.81 17.75
C CYS A 26 10.69 25.05 18.46
N ASP A 27 10.29 26.04 17.69
CA ASP A 27 9.27 26.99 18.11
C ASP A 27 7.91 26.23 18.15
N GLY A 28 7.79 25.27 19.07
CA GLY A 28 6.67 24.32 19.12
C GLY A 28 5.31 24.98 19.38
N ILE A 29 4.25 24.15 19.29
CA ILE A 29 2.79 24.39 19.46
C ILE A 29 2.01 23.92 18.23
N THR A 30 0.69 23.69 18.39
CA THR A 30 -0.39 23.77 17.38
C THR A 30 -0.30 25.02 16.50
N ARG A 31 0.74 25.03 15.69
CA ARG A 31 1.03 25.96 14.61
C ARG A 31 1.03 25.16 13.33
N GLY A 32 0.56 25.78 12.27
CA GLY A 32 0.55 25.12 10.98
C GLY A 32 0.04 26.05 9.90
N ARG A 33 -0.25 25.44 8.76
CA ARG A 33 -0.73 26.14 7.56
C ARG A 33 -2.15 25.77 7.18
N HIS A 34 -2.65 24.64 7.66
CA HIS A 34 -3.96 24.11 7.33
C HIS A 34 -4.69 23.73 8.62
N PHE A 35 -5.85 24.35 8.85
CA PHE A 35 -6.73 24.05 9.98
C PHE A 35 -8.15 23.83 9.48
N VAL A 36 -8.91 22.98 10.19
CA VAL A 36 -10.35 22.86 10.02
C VAL A 36 -11.04 23.14 11.35
N VAL A 37 -12.06 24.00 11.32
CA VAL A 37 -12.77 24.48 12.51
C VAL A 37 -14.28 24.38 12.29
N VAL A 38 -15.02 24.04 13.34
CA VAL A 38 -16.49 24.13 13.40
C VAL A 38 -16.92 24.80 14.71
N TYR A 39 -18.12 25.36 14.72
CA TYR A 39 -18.73 26.00 15.89
C TYR A 39 -19.96 25.22 16.30
N THR A 40 -19.95 24.65 17.51
CA THR A 40 -21.08 23.95 18.12
C THR A 40 -22.19 24.95 18.49
N GLY A 41 -23.44 24.47 18.59
CA GLY A 41 -24.58 25.31 18.92
C GLY A 41 -24.47 25.95 20.32
N ASN A 42 -24.92 27.21 20.44
CA ASN A 42 -24.91 28.03 21.66
C ASN A 42 -26.36 28.26 22.16
N HIS A 43 -26.58 28.31 23.48
CA HIS A 43 -27.91 28.35 24.12
C HIS A 43 -28.82 29.46 23.60
N ASP A 44 -28.31 30.70 23.62
CA ASP A 44 -29.05 31.92 23.30
C ASP A 44 -28.62 32.48 21.93
N SER A 45 -28.43 31.57 20.96
CA SER A 45 -28.00 31.85 19.58
C SER A 45 -29.03 32.65 18.76
N ASN A 46 -29.19 33.92 19.09
CA ASN A 46 -29.95 34.90 18.32
C ASN A 46 -29.07 35.45 17.17
N PRO A 47 -29.40 35.20 15.89
CA PRO A 47 -28.58 35.61 14.74
C PRO A 47 -28.31 37.11 14.60
N SER A 48 -28.98 37.98 15.37
CA SER A 48 -28.69 39.42 15.38
C SER A 48 -27.63 39.86 16.39
N VAL A 49 -27.16 38.96 17.27
CA VAL A 49 -26.17 39.26 18.34
C VAL A 49 -25.09 38.18 18.52
N THR A 50 -25.30 36.94 18.06
CA THR A 50 -24.27 35.91 18.02
C THR A 50 -23.14 36.30 17.06
N GLU A 51 -21.88 36.16 17.50
CA GLU A 51 -20.69 36.42 16.69
C GLU A 51 -19.79 35.17 16.70
N LEU A 52 -19.52 34.63 15.51
CA LEU A 52 -18.49 33.63 15.33
C LEU A 52 -17.19 34.34 14.93
N SER A 53 -16.06 33.94 15.49
CA SER A 53 -14.77 34.55 15.17
C SER A 53 -13.63 33.55 15.15
N LEU A 54 -12.76 33.70 14.17
CA LEU A 54 -11.41 33.12 14.18
C LEU A 54 -10.41 34.22 14.50
N ILE A 55 -9.47 33.92 15.40
CA ILE A 55 -8.30 34.76 15.64
C ILE A 55 -7.08 34.00 15.16
N VAL A 56 -6.36 34.57 14.20
CA VAL A 56 -5.15 33.98 13.62
C VAL A 56 -3.94 34.79 14.07
N VAL A 57 -2.94 34.13 14.66
CA VAL A 57 -1.69 34.75 15.15
C VAL A 57 -0.53 34.27 14.30
N ALA A 58 0.21 35.20 13.70
CA ALA A 58 1.37 34.89 12.86
C ALA A 58 2.67 34.90 13.67
N PHE A 59 3.53 33.90 13.42
CA PHE A 59 4.84 33.79 14.08
C PHE A 59 6.00 34.31 13.23
N SER A 60 5.82 34.37 11.92
CA SER A 60 6.85 34.79 10.97
C SER A 60 7.30 36.24 11.20
N ASP A 61 8.59 36.48 10.99
CA ASP A 61 9.17 37.82 10.84
C ASP A 61 8.81 38.45 9.46
N MET A 62 8.08 37.74 8.60
CA MET A 62 7.52 38.21 7.34
C MET A 62 5.99 38.37 7.39
N ALA A 63 5.44 39.08 6.40
CA ALA A 63 4.01 39.22 6.24
C ALA A 63 3.37 37.87 5.82
N THR A 64 2.41 37.40 6.61
CA THR A 64 1.75 36.10 6.42
C THR A 64 0.40 36.30 5.74
N THR A 65 0.19 35.65 4.60
CA THR A 65 -1.09 35.65 3.88
C THR A 65 -1.92 34.46 4.37
N VAL A 66 -3.17 34.72 4.75
CA VAL A 66 -4.11 33.74 5.27
C VAL A 66 -5.42 33.83 4.49
N THR A 67 -5.97 32.69 4.10
CA THR A 67 -7.29 32.55 3.48
C THR A 67 -8.18 31.72 4.40
N VAL A 68 -9.37 32.23 4.68
CA VAL A 68 -10.41 31.55 5.48
C VAL A 68 -11.58 31.26 4.56
N ASN A 69 -11.99 29.99 4.42
CA ASN A 69 -13.03 29.61 3.47
C ASN A 69 -14.01 28.57 4.04
N SER A 70 -15.20 28.48 3.43
CA SER A 70 -16.18 27.43 3.73
C SER A 70 -16.96 27.00 2.50
N LYS A 71 -17.19 25.68 2.36
CA LYS A 71 -18.05 25.08 1.32
C LYS A 71 -19.55 25.33 1.56
N HIS A 72 -19.95 25.93 2.69
CA HIS A 72 -21.34 26.30 2.96
C HIS A 72 -21.77 27.55 2.17
N LEU A 73 -22.97 27.51 1.58
CA LEU A 73 -23.47 28.59 0.73
C LEU A 73 -24.18 29.67 1.56
N ILE A 74 -23.51 30.80 1.79
CA ILE A 74 -24.07 32.00 2.41
C ILE A 74 -24.58 32.94 1.30
N ASN A 75 -25.87 33.26 1.35
CA ASN A 75 -26.56 34.05 0.30
C ASN A 75 -26.38 33.51 -1.14
N GLY A 76 -26.11 32.21 -1.30
CA GLY A 76 -25.96 31.54 -2.59
C GLY A 76 -24.52 31.41 -3.11
N ALA A 77 -23.51 31.80 -2.34
CA ALA A 77 -22.08 31.63 -2.67
C ALA A 77 -21.30 31.05 -1.48
N PRO A 78 -20.18 30.34 -1.68
CA PRO A 78 -19.29 29.96 -0.59
C PRO A 78 -18.69 31.22 0.08
N PHE A 79 -18.32 31.09 1.36
CA PHE A 79 -17.58 32.13 2.06
C PHE A 79 -16.08 31.98 1.81
N GLU A 80 -15.40 33.08 1.50
CA GLU A 80 -13.95 33.15 1.33
C GLU A 80 -13.46 34.57 1.68
N GLU A 81 -12.49 34.68 2.58
CA GLU A 81 -11.79 35.94 2.90
C GLU A 81 -10.28 35.69 2.95
N THR A 82 -9.50 36.45 2.16
CA THR A 82 -8.04 36.45 2.22
C THR A 82 -7.52 37.78 2.78
N PHE A 83 -6.61 37.70 3.76
CA PHE A 83 -5.99 38.85 4.40
C PHE A 83 -4.49 38.63 4.64
N VAL A 84 -3.79 39.71 4.99
CA VAL A 84 -2.34 39.69 5.28
C VAL A 84 -2.11 40.15 6.71
N ILE A 85 -1.59 39.26 7.54
CA ILE A 85 -1.10 39.55 8.88
C ILE A 85 0.32 40.10 8.74
N GLN A 86 0.64 41.21 9.42
CA GLN A 86 2.01 41.72 9.48
C GLN A 86 2.88 40.82 10.38
N ALA A 87 4.20 40.94 10.25
CA ALA A 87 5.16 40.17 11.05
C ALA A 87 4.84 40.24 12.56
N LYS A 88 4.79 39.08 13.23
CA LYS A 88 4.35 38.91 14.63
C LYS A 88 3.03 39.60 15.01
N GLY A 89 2.10 39.73 14.06
CA GLY A 89 0.76 40.28 14.29
C GLY A 89 -0.31 39.21 14.53
N SER A 90 -1.54 39.65 14.74
CA SER A 90 -2.73 38.82 14.65
C SER A 90 -3.78 39.45 13.73
N LYS A 91 -4.82 38.68 13.41
CA LYS A 91 -6.03 39.16 12.77
C LYS A 91 -7.24 38.37 13.27
N ARG A 92 -8.20 39.08 13.87
CA ARG A 92 -9.57 38.59 14.10
C ARG A 92 -10.40 38.72 12.83
N THR A 93 -11.09 37.65 12.47
CA THR A 93 -11.97 37.53 11.31
C THR A 93 -13.35 37.08 11.78
N GLN A 94 -14.36 37.91 11.52
CA GLN A 94 -15.75 37.63 11.87
C GLN A 94 -16.36 36.69 10.84
N LEU A 95 -16.93 35.58 11.30
CA LEU A 95 -17.52 34.55 10.45
C LEU A 95 -19.05 34.70 10.35
N PRO A 96 -19.66 34.38 9.20
CA PRO A 96 -21.12 34.36 9.06
C PRO A 96 -21.79 33.37 10.03
N VAL A 97 -22.82 33.84 10.75
CA VAL A 97 -23.54 33.06 11.78
C VAL A 97 -24.22 31.81 11.23
N GLU A 98 -24.48 31.78 9.91
CA GLU A 98 -24.97 30.59 9.21
C GLU A 98 -24.03 29.38 9.31
N LEU A 99 -22.76 29.58 9.67
CA LEU A 99 -21.78 28.50 9.89
C LEU A 99 -21.93 27.79 11.25
N LEU A 100 -22.76 28.30 12.17
CA LEU A 100 -23.09 27.64 13.43
C LEU A 100 -23.76 26.27 13.19
N LEU A 101 -23.29 25.22 13.86
CA LEU A 101 -23.92 23.91 13.81
C LEU A 101 -25.24 23.89 14.60
N GLY A 102 -26.25 23.21 14.05
CA GLY A 102 -27.52 22.98 14.74
C GLY A 102 -27.47 21.76 15.66
N SER A 103 -28.48 21.62 16.53
CA SER A 103 -28.61 20.52 17.51
C SER A 103 -29.11 19.18 16.91
N THR A 104 -29.04 18.99 15.60
CA THR A 104 -29.55 17.79 14.91
C THR A 104 -28.44 16.96 14.27
N SER A 105 -28.51 15.64 14.44
CA SER A 105 -27.57 14.65 13.90
C SER A 105 -27.67 14.51 12.37
N SER A 106 -27.04 15.44 11.63
CA SER A 106 -27.00 15.42 10.16
C SER A 106 -25.67 15.91 9.61
N ARG A 107 -25.18 15.26 8.54
CA ARG A 107 -23.99 15.69 7.78
C ARG A 107 -24.14 17.15 7.35
N SER A 108 -23.10 17.95 7.56
CA SER A 108 -23.07 19.40 7.33
C SER A 108 -21.85 19.80 6.50
N ASN A 109 -21.95 20.87 5.71
CA ASN A 109 -20.85 21.47 4.97
C ASN A 109 -20.34 22.79 5.59
N LYS A 110 -20.72 23.08 6.85
CA LYS A 110 -20.39 24.31 7.60
C LYS A 110 -18.98 24.36 8.20
N VAL A 111 -18.09 23.45 7.80
CA VAL A 111 -16.67 23.51 8.18
C VAL A 111 -16.03 24.80 7.66
N VAL A 112 -15.14 25.37 8.46
CA VAL A 112 -14.28 26.50 8.08
C VAL A 112 -12.85 25.98 7.93
N ALA A 113 -12.27 26.15 6.75
CA ALA A 113 -10.87 25.88 6.48
C ALA A 113 -10.05 27.18 6.62
N VAL A 114 -8.84 27.07 7.17
CA VAL A 114 -7.88 28.17 7.27
C VAL A 114 -6.57 27.72 6.64
N ASP A 115 -6.16 28.44 5.60
CA ASP A 115 -4.98 28.16 4.77
C ASP A 115 -3.99 29.34 4.85
N ALA A 116 -2.76 29.11 5.30
CA ALA A 116 -1.73 30.14 5.50
C ALA A 116 -0.42 29.82 4.76
N ASN A 117 0.27 30.85 4.25
CA ASN A 117 1.54 30.67 3.54
C ASN A 117 2.76 30.51 4.47
N HIS A 118 2.62 30.84 5.76
CA HIS A 118 3.58 30.61 6.83
C HIS A 118 2.82 30.15 8.07
N ASP A 119 3.54 29.65 9.06
CA ASP A 119 2.93 29.00 10.22
C ASP A 119 2.22 30.01 11.14
N VAL A 120 0.96 29.70 11.45
CA VAL A 120 0.07 30.47 12.31
C VAL A 120 -0.51 29.58 13.40
N SER A 121 -0.93 30.17 14.52
CA SER A 121 -1.88 29.53 15.45
C SER A 121 -3.27 30.12 15.23
N VAL A 122 -4.29 29.28 15.39
CA VAL A 122 -5.69 29.61 15.15
C VAL A 122 -6.49 29.35 16.42
N TYR A 123 -7.35 30.29 16.79
CA TYR A 123 -8.24 30.21 17.95
C TYR A 123 -9.67 30.48 17.50
N GLY A 124 -10.62 29.67 17.96
CA GLY A 124 -12.05 29.90 17.76
C GLY A 124 -12.66 30.64 18.94
N LEU A 125 -13.63 31.53 18.68
CA LEU A 125 -14.45 32.20 19.67
C LEU A 125 -15.92 32.09 19.26
N ASN A 126 -16.77 31.53 20.13
CA ASN A 126 -18.20 31.28 19.93
C ASN A 126 -19.01 32.21 20.84
N TYR A 127 -19.23 33.46 20.42
CA TYR A 127 -19.87 34.49 21.24
C TYR A 127 -21.38 34.56 21.07
N ALA A 128 -22.11 34.61 22.18
CA ALA A 128 -23.42 35.25 22.26
C ALA A 128 -23.58 35.91 23.66
N PRO A 129 -24.51 36.87 23.83
CA PRO A 129 -24.62 37.59 25.11
C PRO A 129 -24.99 36.67 26.28
N TYR A 130 -24.20 36.73 27.36
CA TYR A 130 -24.24 35.86 28.54
C TYR A 130 -23.85 34.40 28.27
N THR A 131 -23.15 34.13 27.16
CA THR A 131 -22.61 32.80 26.88
C THR A 131 -21.54 32.79 25.77
N THR A 132 -20.27 32.58 26.16
CA THR A 132 -19.10 32.65 25.27
C THR A 132 -18.01 31.67 25.69
N ASP A 133 -17.52 30.88 24.73
CA ASP A 133 -16.32 30.07 24.94
C ASP A 133 -15.32 30.22 23.78
N ALA A 134 -14.06 29.90 24.07
CA ALA A 134 -12.96 30.01 23.13
C ALA A 134 -12.03 28.79 23.20
N PHE A 135 -11.56 28.33 22.05
CA PHE A 135 -10.75 27.11 21.95
C PHE A 135 -9.51 27.29 21.08
N LEU A 136 -8.53 26.42 21.32
CA LEU A 136 -7.33 26.27 20.52
C LEU A 136 -7.63 25.36 19.32
N ALA A 137 -7.37 25.81 18.09
CA ALA A 137 -7.50 24.94 16.92
C ALA A 137 -6.23 24.10 16.70
N ILE A 138 -6.42 22.81 16.43
CA ILE A 138 -5.35 21.86 16.10
C ILE A 138 -5.19 21.79 14.57
N PRO A 139 -3.96 21.95 14.02
CA PRO A 139 -3.75 21.90 12.58
C PRO A 139 -3.89 20.47 12.03
N VAL A 140 -4.21 20.34 10.74
CA VAL A 140 -4.61 19.08 10.08
C VAL A 140 -3.55 17.98 10.21
N ASN A 141 -2.26 18.35 10.19
CA ASN A 141 -1.13 17.44 10.36
C ASN A 141 -0.96 16.87 11.78
N ASN A 142 -1.63 17.45 12.79
CA ASN A 142 -1.62 16.99 14.19
C ASN A 142 -2.94 16.32 14.61
N LEU A 143 -3.87 16.09 13.68
CA LEU A 143 -5.08 15.29 13.93
C LEU A 143 -4.74 13.78 14.02
N GLY A 144 -5.59 13.03 14.72
CA GLY A 144 -5.45 11.59 14.93
C GLY A 144 -6.67 10.82 14.45
N VAL A 145 -6.68 9.51 14.72
CA VAL A 145 -7.78 8.58 14.38
C VAL A 145 -8.61 8.14 15.59
N SER A 146 -8.11 8.34 16.81
CA SER A 146 -8.76 7.93 18.06
C SER A 146 -8.88 9.10 19.03
N TYR A 147 -10.09 9.29 19.57
CA TYR A 147 -10.45 10.37 20.48
C TYR A 147 -11.34 9.83 21.61
N VAL A 148 -11.33 10.53 22.75
CA VAL A 148 -12.36 10.38 23.79
C VAL A 148 -13.07 11.72 23.92
N ALA A 149 -14.39 11.72 23.80
CA ALA A 149 -15.17 12.95 23.91
C ALA A 149 -15.03 13.55 25.32
N THR A 150 -14.43 14.73 25.41
CA THR A 150 -14.27 15.47 26.66
C THR A 150 -15.55 16.23 26.98
N SER A 151 -16.06 16.05 28.20
CA SER A 151 -17.35 16.60 28.62
C SER A 151 -17.42 16.68 30.15
N TYR A 152 -18.33 17.50 30.68
CA TYR A 152 -18.49 17.78 32.11
C TYR A 152 -19.92 17.40 32.52
N ASP A 153 -20.03 16.53 33.52
CA ASP A 153 -21.33 16.04 34.00
C ASP A 153 -22.11 17.20 34.63
N SER A 154 -23.10 17.66 33.85
CA SER A 154 -23.98 18.78 34.09
C SER A 154 -25.39 18.40 33.63
N SER A 155 -26.42 19.10 34.10
CA SER A 155 -27.81 18.85 33.69
C SER A 155 -28.13 19.32 32.26
N ALA A 156 -27.14 19.41 31.38
CA ALA A 156 -27.18 20.07 30.09
C ALA A 156 -26.92 19.11 28.94
N SER A 157 -27.45 19.42 27.76
CA SER A 157 -27.15 18.64 26.55
C SER A 157 -25.71 18.88 26.09
N SER A 158 -24.87 17.87 26.20
CA SER A 158 -23.55 17.82 25.58
C SER A 158 -23.66 17.65 24.06
N LEU A 159 -22.68 18.15 23.31
CA LEU A 159 -22.61 18.11 21.85
C LEU A 159 -21.22 17.64 21.41
N PHE A 160 -21.14 16.97 20.26
CA PHE A 160 -19.87 16.78 19.54
C PHE A 160 -20.05 16.93 18.03
N ALA A 161 -18.95 17.22 17.35
CA ALA A 161 -18.86 17.25 15.90
C ALA A 161 -17.56 16.56 15.44
N VAL A 162 -17.64 15.82 14.34
CA VAL A 162 -16.49 15.17 13.71
C VAL A 162 -16.35 15.71 12.29
N VAL A 163 -15.13 16.09 11.92
CA VAL A 163 -14.80 16.67 10.62
C VAL A 163 -13.76 15.79 9.93
N GLY A 164 -14.18 15.12 8.86
CA GLY A 164 -13.26 14.46 7.93
C GLY A 164 -12.48 15.50 7.12
N VAL A 165 -11.15 15.33 7.06
CA VAL A 165 -10.27 16.17 6.24
C VAL A 165 -9.97 15.54 4.88
N GLU A 166 -10.16 14.23 4.76
CA GLU A 166 -10.03 13.46 3.52
C GLU A 166 -11.41 13.18 2.89
N GLU A 167 -11.42 12.73 1.63
CA GLU A 167 -12.65 12.22 1.01
C GLU A 167 -12.99 10.83 1.57
N ASN A 168 -14.29 10.54 1.66
CA ASN A 168 -14.85 9.26 2.14
C ASN A 168 -14.45 8.82 3.57
N THR A 169 -13.93 9.71 4.42
CA THR A 169 -13.68 9.41 5.85
C THR A 169 -14.92 8.86 6.57
N LEU A 170 -14.73 7.76 7.30
CA LEU A 170 -15.74 7.07 8.08
C LEU A 170 -15.32 7.05 9.56
N PHE A 171 -16.27 7.25 10.48
CA PHE A 171 -16.00 7.22 11.93
C PHE A 171 -17.11 6.50 12.72
N VAL A 172 -16.72 5.79 13.80
CA VAL A 172 -17.60 5.24 14.82
C VAL A 172 -17.51 6.13 16.06
N ALA A 173 -18.66 6.45 16.66
CA ALA A 173 -18.73 6.99 18.02
C ALA A 173 -19.46 5.98 18.91
N VAL A 174 -18.76 5.39 19.89
CA VAL A 174 -19.35 4.48 20.88
C VAL A 174 -19.73 5.30 22.12
N SER A 175 -21.04 5.53 22.28
CA SER A 175 -21.57 6.26 23.44
C SER A 175 -21.94 5.32 24.58
N SER A 176 -21.56 5.70 25.79
CA SER A 176 -21.74 4.89 27.01
C SER A 176 -22.96 5.27 27.85
N SER A 177 -23.58 6.45 27.63
CA SER A 177 -24.72 6.93 28.43
C SER A 177 -25.49 8.10 27.76
N GLU A 178 -26.47 8.70 28.47
CA GLU A 178 -27.08 9.99 28.07
C GLU A 178 -26.09 11.17 28.08
N HIS A 179 -24.92 11.00 28.69
CA HIS A 179 -23.79 11.93 28.70
C HIS A 179 -22.69 11.45 27.75
N ILE A 180 -22.08 12.36 26.98
CA ILE A 180 -21.05 11.99 25.99
C ILE A 180 -19.65 11.84 26.58
N GLY A 181 -19.41 12.35 27.80
CA GLY A 181 -18.09 12.25 28.46
C GLY A 181 -17.60 10.82 28.55
N GLY A 182 -16.40 10.56 28.05
CA GLY A 182 -15.84 9.21 27.97
C GLY A 182 -16.25 8.40 26.73
N SER A 183 -17.14 8.90 25.86
CA SER A 183 -17.47 8.22 24.59
C SER A 183 -16.24 8.14 23.70
N THR A 184 -15.92 6.96 23.16
CA THR A 184 -14.78 6.80 22.25
C THR A 184 -15.21 7.11 20.82
N ILE A 185 -14.36 7.81 20.08
CA ILE A 185 -14.55 8.11 18.66
C ILE A 185 -13.33 7.58 17.91
N THR A 186 -13.55 6.71 16.93
CA THR A 186 -12.52 6.08 16.11
C THR A 186 -12.82 6.27 14.62
N SER A 187 -11.79 6.42 13.80
CA SER A 187 -11.90 6.81 12.37
C SER A 187 -10.89 6.04 11.51
N ASP A 188 -11.16 5.89 10.21
CA ASP A 188 -10.22 5.29 9.25
C ASP A 188 -9.12 6.29 8.82
N GLN A 189 -9.50 7.55 8.62
CA GLN A 189 -8.61 8.68 8.33
C GLN A 189 -8.53 9.66 9.51
N PRO A 190 -7.52 10.54 9.56
CA PRO A 190 -7.46 11.61 10.54
C PRO A 190 -8.72 12.50 10.51
N VAL A 191 -9.26 12.83 11.69
CA VAL A 191 -10.47 13.67 11.84
C VAL A 191 -10.23 14.77 12.87
N ALA A 192 -10.88 15.92 12.71
CA ALA A 192 -10.97 16.89 13.80
C ALA A 192 -12.24 16.62 14.62
N VAL A 193 -12.09 16.45 15.93
CA VAL A 193 -13.20 16.22 16.86
C VAL A 193 -13.35 17.45 17.75
N PHE A 194 -14.58 17.94 17.83
CA PHE A 194 -14.97 19.05 18.71
C PHE A 194 -16.02 18.55 19.68
N THR A 195 -15.93 18.95 20.94
CA THR A 195 -16.91 18.61 21.98
C THR A 195 -17.34 19.87 22.72
N GLY A 196 -18.45 19.77 23.43
CA GLY A 196 -19.03 20.93 24.09
C GLY A 196 -20.34 20.67 24.82
N HIS A 197 -20.94 21.76 25.27
CA HIS A 197 -22.28 21.80 25.87
C HIS A 197 -23.06 22.94 25.29
N LEU A 198 -24.37 22.75 25.16
CA LEU A 198 -25.25 23.84 24.77
C LEU A 198 -25.43 24.88 25.89
N CYS A 199 -25.34 24.48 27.18
CA CYS A 199 -25.68 25.29 28.37
C CYS A 199 -25.20 24.62 29.68
N ALA A 200 -23.90 24.46 29.90
CA ALA A 200 -23.33 23.93 31.14
C ALA A 200 -23.27 24.98 32.25
N SER A 201 -23.34 24.58 33.53
CA SER A 201 -23.22 25.49 34.68
C SER A 201 -22.53 24.82 35.86
N THR A 202 -21.77 25.59 36.66
CA THR A 202 -21.17 25.12 37.92
C THR A 202 -21.99 25.62 39.13
N PRO A 203 -21.74 25.13 40.36
CA PRO A 203 -22.54 25.49 41.53
C PRO A 203 -22.54 26.99 41.87
N GLY A 204 -23.59 27.69 41.42
CA GLY A 204 -23.79 29.12 41.64
C GLY A 204 -23.29 30.02 40.52
N SER A 205 -23.07 29.49 39.31
CA SER A 205 -22.84 30.27 38.09
C SER A 205 -24.12 30.43 37.25
N THR A 206 -24.05 31.27 36.20
CA THR A 206 -24.91 31.22 35.02
C THR A 206 -24.63 29.95 34.19
N CYS A 207 -25.48 29.65 33.18
CA CYS A 207 -25.13 28.61 32.20
C CYS A 207 -24.43 29.22 31.00
N ASP A 208 -23.51 28.45 30.42
CA ASP A 208 -22.70 28.85 29.28
C ASP A 208 -22.56 27.70 28.25
N VAL A 209 -22.25 28.06 27.01
CA VAL A 209 -21.76 27.16 25.98
C VAL A 209 -20.37 26.68 26.42
N LEU A 210 -20.07 25.41 26.17
CA LEU A 210 -18.70 24.92 26.21
C LEU A 210 -18.33 24.45 24.81
N SER A 211 -17.11 24.73 24.36
CA SER A 211 -16.63 24.32 23.03
C SER A 211 -15.12 24.19 23.02
N GLU A 212 -14.60 22.98 22.76
CA GLU A 212 -13.17 22.68 22.69
C GLU A 212 -12.86 21.77 21.50
N GLN A 213 -11.67 21.91 20.90
CA GLN A 213 -11.16 20.93 19.95
C GLN A 213 -10.39 19.84 20.71
N VAL A 214 -10.90 18.61 20.67
CA VAL A 214 -10.37 17.52 21.48
C VAL A 214 -8.97 17.13 21.00
N VAL A 215 -8.04 16.92 21.94
CA VAL A 215 -6.71 16.36 21.66
C VAL A 215 -6.84 14.85 21.39
N PRO A 216 -6.29 14.32 20.27
CA PRO A 216 -6.34 12.89 19.99
C PRO A 216 -5.58 12.07 21.04
N VAL A 217 -6.02 10.83 21.26
CA VAL A 217 -5.44 9.89 22.23
C VAL A 217 -3.94 9.66 22.01
N SER A 218 -3.53 9.68 20.74
CA SER A 218 -2.14 9.65 20.27
C SER A 218 -1.20 10.66 20.93
N SER A 219 -1.77 11.80 21.34
CA SER A 219 -1.01 12.96 21.78
C SER A 219 -1.21 13.23 23.28
N TRP A 220 -1.83 12.31 24.02
CA TRP A 220 -2.00 12.39 25.46
C TRP A 220 -0.68 12.06 26.19
N GLY A 221 -0.51 12.60 27.40
CA GLY A 221 0.66 12.35 28.24
C GLY A 221 0.30 11.86 29.64
N ARG A 222 1.30 11.77 30.52
CA ARG A 222 1.17 11.11 31.84
C ARG A 222 1.29 12.04 33.04
N THR A 223 1.95 13.18 32.89
CA THR A 223 2.16 14.14 33.99
C THR A 223 1.57 15.48 33.63
N HIS A 224 0.55 15.92 34.35
CA HIS A 224 -0.17 17.17 34.10
C HIS A 224 0.02 18.14 35.26
N ILE A 225 0.54 19.33 34.96
CA ILE A 225 0.73 20.40 35.95
C ILE A 225 -0.47 21.34 35.90
N TYR A 226 -1.32 21.29 36.93
CA TYR A 226 -2.51 22.13 37.01
C TYR A 226 -2.27 23.36 37.88
N THR A 227 -2.99 24.45 37.58
CA THR A 227 -2.66 25.80 38.09
C THR A 227 -3.88 26.50 38.69
N ALA A 228 -3.62 27.40 39.64
CA ALA A 228 -4.66 28.19 40.29
C ALA A 228 -5.08 29.36 39.40
N THR A 229 -6.38 29.66 39.36
CA THR A 229 -7.01 30.65 38.47
C THR A 229 -7.01 32.08 39.01
N GLY A 230 -6.03 32.42 39.85
CA GLY A 230 -5.88 33.75 40.46
C GLY A 230 -5.17 33.67 41.81
N THR A 231 -5.85 33.10 42.81
CA THR A 231 -5.32 32.90 44.16
C THR A 231 -5.09 31.42 44.47
N PRO A 232 -4.15 31.05 45.37
CA PRO A 232 -3.93 29.64 45.74
C PRO A 232 -5.09 29.01 46.55
N GLN A 233 -6.20 29.73 46.73
CA GLN A 233 -7.44 29.24 47.35
C GLN A 233 -8.57 29.07 46.34
N ASP A 234 -8.38 29.51 45.09
CA ASP A 234 -9.33 29.31 44.02
C ASP A 234 -9.42 27.82 43.66
N LYS A 235 -10.61 27.46 43.19
CA LYS A 235 -11.06 26.10 42.89
C LYS A 235 -11.43 26.00 41.42
N ALA A 236 -11.13 24.86 40.83
CA ALA A 236 -11.63 24.46 39.53
C ALA A 236 -12.10 23.00 39.58
N ILE A 237 -12.98 22.63 38.65
CA ILE A 237 -13.40 21.24 38.48
C ILE A 237 -12.48 20.61 37.44
N TYR A 238 -11.97 19.41 37.71
CA TYR A 238 -11.15 18.66 36.77
C TYR A 238 -11.90 17.41 36.33
N VAL A 239 -11.84 17.12 35.03
CA VAL A 239 -12.35 15.90 34.42
C VAL A 239 -11.17 15.13 33.82
N ILE A 240 -10.99 13.90 34.25
CA ILE A 240 -9.87 13.03 33.87
C ILE A 240 -10.43 11.83 33.12
N HIS A 241 -10.02 11.63 31.87
CA HIS A 241 -10.55 10.58 30.98
C HIS A 241 -9.50 9.50 30.74
N ALA A 242 -9.92 8.23 30.72
CA ALA A 242 -9.07 7.10 30.37
C ALA A 242 -9.48 6.46 29.04
N TYR A 243 -8.47 6.11 28.23
CA TYR A 243 -8.63 5.30 27.02
C TYR A 243 -8.01 3.90 27.19
N TYR A 244 -6.97 3.77 28.01
CA TYR A 244 -6.26 2.52 28.26
C TYR A 244 -6.81 1.81 29.50
N GLU A 245 -6.71 0.48 29.52
CA GLU A 245 -7.08 -0.34 30.67
C GLU A 245 -6.17 -0.09 31.88
N ASP A 246 -6.75 -0.28 33.07
CA ASP A 246 -6.07 -0.12 34.36
C ASP A 246 -5.28 1.20 34.51
N THR A 247 -5.84 2.30 33.99
CA THR A 247 -5.25 3.64 34.10
C THR A 247 -5.36 4.14 35.54
N LEU A 248 -4.30 3.97 36.32
CA LEU A 248 -4.16 4.43 37.70
C LEU A 248 -3.85 5.92 37.72
N ILE A 249 -4.72 6.72 38.34
CA ILE A 249 -4.57 8.17 38.54
C ILE A 249 -4.14 8.47 39.97
N ASN A 250 -3.21 9.40 40.14
CA ASN A 250 -2.63 9.76 41.43
C ASN A 250 -2.33 11.27 41.53
N SER A 251 -2.69 11.88 42.67
CA SER A 251 -2.44 13.29 43.02
C SER A 251 -2.38 13.45 44.55
N THR A 252 -1.99 14.63 45.04
CA THR A 252 -1.99 14.93 46.49
C THR A 252 -3.36 15.30 47.05
N GLU A 253 -4.27 15.77 46.19
CA GLU A 253 -5.57 16.33 46.59
C GLU A 253 -6.70 15.29 46.69
N PHE A 254 -6.51 14.10 46.13
CA PHE A 254 -7.49 13.01 46.17
C PHE A 254 -6.83 11.64 46.38
N VAL A 255 -7.62 10.66 46.85
CA VAL A 255 -7.17 9.26 46.97
C VAL A 255 -7.04 8.66 45.57
N SER A 256 -5.92 7.99 45.28
CA SER A 256 -5.69 7.36 43.98
C SER A 256 -6.77 6.33 43.61
N PHE A 257 -7.09 6.27 42.32
CA PHE A 257 -8.13 5.42 41.76
C PHE A 257 -7.73 4.93 40.37
N THR A 258 -8.36 3.86 39.90
CA THR A 258 -8.14 3.28 38.57
C THR A 258 -9.36 3.51 37.70
N LEU A 259 -9.14 3.95 36.46
CA LEU A 259 -10.16 4.11 35.41
C LEU A 259 -9.94 3.05 34.32
N GLN A 260 -11.03 2.53 33.79
CA GLN A 260 -11.08 1.68 32.58
C GLN A 260 -11.39 2.52 31.32
N PRO A 261 -11.25 1.97 30.10
CA PRO A 261 -11.52 2.69 28.86
C PRO A 261 -12.92 3.30 28.84
N GLY A 262 -13.02 4.58 28.46
CA GLY A 262 -14.26 5.33 28.41
C GLY A 262 -14.87 5.69 29.78
N GLN A 263 -14.19 5.34 30.89
CA GLN A 263 -14.50 5.91 32.20
C GLN A 263 -13.78 7.24 32.39
N TYR A 264 -14.39 8.09 33.21
CA TYR A 264 -13.81 9.36 33.64
C TYR A 264 -13.99 9.55 35.15
N TRP A 265 -13.17 10.43 35.72
CA TRP A 265 -13.34 10.95 37.07
C TRP A 265 -13.58 12.46 37.00
N GLN A 266 -14.45 12.97 37.86
CA GLN A 266 -14.76 14.39 37.99
C GLN A 266 -14.68 14.82 39.46
N GLY A 267 -13.99 15.93 39.74
CA GLY A 267 -13.88 16.46 41.10
C GLY A 267 -13.34 17.88 41.18
N GLU A 268 -13.65 18.56 42.27
CA GLU A 268 -13.15 19.90 42.58
C GLU A 268 -11.75 19.82 43.20
N ILE A 269 -10.79 20.58 42.66
CA ILE A 269 -9.41 20.66 43.15
C ILE A 269 -9.07 22.14 43.42
N THR A 270 -8.33 22.40 44.50
CA THR A 270 -7.94 23.76 44.94
C THR A 270 -6.47 24.04 44.64
N GLY A 271 -6.14 25.28 44.25
CA GLY A 271 -4.75 25.74 44.15
C GLY A 271 -4.00 25.18 42.93
N SER A 272 -2.77 24.71 43.12
CA SER A 272 -1.90 24.19 42.05
C SER A 272 -1.19 22.93 42.51
N GLY A 273 -0.87 22.04 41.57
CA GLY A 273 -0.27 20.74 41.89
C GLY A 273 -0.01 19.92 40.63
N VAL A 274 0.05 18.60 40.82
CA VAL A 274 0.31 17.63 39.76
C VAL A 274 -0.70 16.49 39.78
N ILE A 275 -1.12 16.06 38.59
CA ILE A 275 -1.85 14.81 38.36
C ILE A 275 -0.93 13.89 37.56
N THR A 276 -0.75 12.67 38.05
CA THR A 276 0.08 11.63 37.40
C THR A 276 -0.76 10.41 37.06
N SER A 277 -0.48 9.77 35.92
CA SER A 277 -1.17 8.54 35.49
C SER A 277 -0.21 7.43 35.07
N SER A 278 -0.61 6.16 35.23
CA SER A 278 0.18 5.00 34.77
C SER A 278 0.25 4.87 33.26
N GLN A 279 -0.84 5.26 32.58
CA GLN A 279 -1.00 5.31 31.12
C GLN A 279 -1.35 6.73 30.69
N PRO A 280 -1.18 7.11 29.41
CA PRO A 280 -1.59 8.43 28.94
C PRO A 280 -3.08 8.69 29.18
N ALA A 281 -3.42 9.89 29.64
CA ALA A 281 -4.78 10.30 30.00
C ALA A 281 -5.03 11.74 29.56
N SER A 282 -6.28 12.11 29.30
CA SER A 282 -6.65 13.52 29.11
C SER A 282 -7.11 14.14 30.43
N VAL A 283 -6.53 15.28 30.78
CA VAL A 283 -6.95 16.12 31.91
C VAL A 283 -7.53 17.43 31.36
N VAL A 284 -8.77 17.70 31.70
CA VAL A 284 -9.49 18.92 31.33
C VAL A 284 -9.88 19.67 32.59
N GLN A 285 -9.70 20.99 32.60
CA GLN A 285 -10.17 21.89 33.64
C GLN A 285 -11.45 22.58 33.18
N VAL A 286 -12.42 22.72 34.08
CA VAL A 286 -13.60 23.57 33.93
C VAL A 286 -13.45 24.71 34.95
N LEU A 287 -13.50 25.96 34.47
CA LEU A 287 -13.44 27.13 35.36
C LEU A 287 -14.63 27.13 36.34
N HIS A 288 -14.40 27.65 37.53
CA HIS A 288 -15.43 27.70 38.58
C HIS A 288 -15.26 28.91 39.50
N THR A 289 -14.03 29.24 39.92
CA THR A 289 -13.76 30.46 40.70
C THR A 289 -12.50 31.18 40.23
N ILE A 290 -12.53 32.50 40.29
CA ILE A 290 -11.40 33.40 40.05
C ILE A 290 -11.41 34.46 41.15
N ASN A 291 -10.29 34.61 41.87
CA ASN A 291 -10.15 35.58 42.96
C ASN A 291 -11.25 35.47 44.03
N PHE A 292 -11.58 34.25 44.46
CA PHE A 292 -12.69 33.90 45.38
C PHE A 292 -14.12 34.14 44.88
N GLU A 293 -14.33 34.75 43.71
CA GLU A 293 -15.67 34.93 43.14
C GLU A 293 -16.04 33.73 42.26
N ASN A 294 -17.32 33.34 42.28
CA ASN A 294 -17.85 32.34 41.35
C ASN A 294 -17.88 32.93 39.94
N VAL A 295 -17.45 32.14 38.97
CA VAL A 295 -17.56 32.46 37.55
C VAL A 295 -18.32 31.35 36.82
N ASP A 296 -18.86 31.69 35.66
CA ASP A 296 -19.34 30.75 34.65
C ASP A 296 -18.20 29.83 34.15
N PRO A 297 -18.54 28.63 33.62
CA PRO A 297 -17.55 27.68 33.19
C PRO A 297 -17.06 27.95 31.77
N SER A 298 -15.75 28.06 31.59
CA SER A 298 -15.08 27.71 30.32
C SER A 298 -14.37 26.37 30.46
N LEU A 299 -14.08 25.72 29.33
CA LEU A 299 -13.39 24.43 29.28
C LEU A 299 -11.95 24.61 28.77
N ILE A 300 -10.97 24.08 29.50
CA ILE A 300 -9.55 24.29 29.24
C ILE A 300 -8.84 22.92 29.20
N GLN A 301 -8.29 22.53 28.06
CA GLN A 301 -7.34 21.42 28.00
C GLN A 301 -6.09 21.72 28.86
N ILE A 302 -5.79 20.86 29.84
CA ILE A 302 -4.56 20.99 30.64
C ILE A 302 -3.43 20.28 29.89
N PRO A 303 -2.31 20.96 29.60
CA PRO A 303 -1.19 20.33 28.92
C PRO A 303 -0.44 19.36 29.84
N SER A 304 -0.04 18.21 29.30
CA SER A 304 0.93 17.33 29.95
C SER A 304 2.36 17.83 29.76
N GLU A 305 3.35 17.36 30.53
CA GLU A 305 4.77 17.73 30.35
C GLU A 305 5.27 17.43 28.93
N GLU A 306 4.78 16.34 28.32
CA GLU A 306 5.06 15.94 26.94
C GLU A 306 4.50 16.94 25.90
N GLN A 307 3.54 17.78 26.30
CA GLN A 307 2.89 18.81 25.48
C GLN A 307 3.44 20.22 25.70
N PHE A 308 4.49 20.39 26.50
CA PHE A 308 5.11 21.70 26.74
C PHE A 308 5.94 22.15 25.52
N GLY A 309 6.12 23.46 25.36
CA GLY A 309 6.80 24.07 24.21
C GLY A 309 7.73 25.21 24.60
N TYR A 310 8.35 25.86 23.61
CA TYR A 310 9.33 26.93 23.85
C TYR A 310 8.82 28.33 23.54
N LYS A 311 7.79 28.50 22.73
CA LYS A 311 7.34 29.84 22.34
C LYS A 311 5.86 29.86 22.01
N PHE A 312 5.09 30.62 22.78
CA PHE A 312 3.64 30.70 22.67
C PHE A 312 3.25 32.03 22.05
N GLY A 313 2.30 32.02 21.12
CA GLY A 313 1.77 33.20 20.45
C GLY A 313 0.26 33.10 20.37
N PHE A 314 -0.41 33.98 21.09
CA PHE A 314 -1.84 33.90 21.33
C PHE A 314 -2.46 35.30 21.39
N SER A 315 -3.78 35.34 21.31
CA SER A 315 -4.56 36.55 21.57
C SER A 315 -5.31 36.41 22.89
N THR A 316 -5.79 37.52 23.43
CA THR A 316 -6.94 37.56 24.34
C THR A 316 -8.20 38.00 23.56
N PRO A 317 -9.41 37.53 23.91
CA PRO A 317 -10.66 38.04 23.33
C PRO A 317 -10.92 39.52 23.69
N PRO A 318 -11.78 40.23 22.93
CA PRO A 318 -12.11 41.62 23.18
C PRO A 318 -13.05 41.80 24.39
N LYS A 319 -14.36 41.83 24.15
CA LYS A 319 -15.38 41.97 25.18
C LYS A 319 -16.58 41.13 24.84
N SER A 320 -17.28 40.69 25.86
CA SER A 320 -18.43 39.78 25.74
C SER A 320 -19.68 40.37 26.40
N GLY A 321 -19.52 40.84 27.64
CA GLY A 321 -20.61 41.33 28.46
C GLY A 321 -20.85 42.84 28.40
N GLU A 322 -21.25 43.40 29.55
CA GLU A 322 -21.60 44.82 29.69
C GLU A 322 -20.38 45.76 29.88
N ASP A 323 -19.15 45.24 30.02
CA ASP A 323 -17.96 46.05 30.29
C ASP A 323 -17.35 46.64 29.01
N ASP A 324 -17.33 47.97 28.91
CA ASP A 324 -16.79 48.66 27.73
C ASP A 324 -15.26 48.52 27.55
N GLU A 325 -14.53 48.05 28.56
CA GLU A 325 -13.09 47.79 28.49
C GLU A 325 -12.75 46.31 28.21
N GLY A 326 -13.71 45.38 28.34
CA GLY A 326 -13.59 43.96 28.00
C GLY A 326 -13.07 43.03 29.12
N PHE A 327 -12.62 41.83 28.73
CA PHE A 327 -12.20 40.77 29.68
C PHE A 327 -10.98 41.18 30.52
N PHE A 328 -10.99 40.83 31.81
CA PHE A 328 -9.77 40.75 32.62
C PHE A 328 -9.01 39.48 32.26
N ASN A 329 -7.75 39.62 31.86
CA ASN A 329 -6.99 38.57 31.21
C ASN A 329 -5.78 38.11 32.05
N TYR A 330 -5.66 36.80 32.25
CA TYR A 330 -4.62 36.17 33.06
C TYR A 330 -3.87 35.09 32.29
N LEU A 331 -2.55 35.04 32.51
CA LEU A 331 -1.66 34.04 31.95
C LEU A 331 -1.04 33.22 33.09
N ASN A 332 -1.20 31.90 33.07
CA ASN A 332 -0.44 31.01 33.95
C ASN A 332 0.69 30.37 33.15
N ILE A 333 1.92 30.84 33.41
CA ILE A 333 3.15 30.37 32.76
C ILE A 333 3.84 29.35 33.69
N VAL A 334 3.92 28.09 33.27
CA VAL A 334 4.45 26.95 34.05
C VAL A 334 5.85 26.59 33.57
N VAL A 335 6.88 26.86 34.38
CA VAL A 335 8.30 26.72 34.02
C VAL A 335 9.07 25.93 35.07
N ARG A 336 10.16 25.23 34.71
CA ARG A 336 11.05 24.62 35.71
C ARG A 336 11.74 25.71 36.54
N GLU A 337 11.94 25.47 37.83
CA GLU A 337 12.42 26.48 38.79
C GLU A 337 13.75 27.12 38.35
N GLY A 338 14.66 26.33 37.75
CA GLY A 338 15.94 26.81 37.22
C GLY A 338 15.83 27.88 36.11
N ASP A 339 14.76 27.85 35.32
CA ASP A 339 14.55 28.72 34.15
C ASP A 339 13.70 29.95 34.43
N SER A 340 13.25 30.12 35.68
CA SER A 340 12.39 31.21 36.17
C SER A 340 12.77 32.63 35.72
N ASN A 341 14.05 32.90 35.45
CA ASN A 341 14.55 34.22 35.06
C ASN A 341 14.70 34.41 33.54
N ASN A 342 14.52 33.35 32.77
CA ASN A 342 14.87 33.29 31.35
C ASN A 342 13.67 33.50 30.42
N ILE A 343 12.45 33.62 30.96
CA ILE A 343 11.21 33.79 30.17
C ILE A 343 10.88 35.27 29.96
N LEU A 344 10.49 35.59 28.73
CA LEU A 344 10.06 36.90 28.26
C LEU A 344 8.58 36.86 27.86
N LEU A 345 7.85 37.93 28.17
CA LEU A 345 6.51 38.23 27.66
C LEU A 345 6.60 39.51 26.81
N ASN A 346 6.27 39.42 25.53
CA ASN A 346 6.47 40.46 24.51
C ASN A 346 7.90 41.04 24.52
N GLY A 347 8.90 40.14 24.62
CA GLY A 347 10.33 40.50 24.68
C GLY A 347 10.79 41.17 25.98
N GLN A 348 9.92 41.30 27.00
CA GLN A 348 10.26 41.84 28.32
C GLN A 348 10.31 40.74 29.38
N SER A 349 11.28 40.80 30.30
CA SER A 349 11.29 39.90 31.47
C SER A 349 10.00 40.04 32.28
N LEU A 350 9.47 38.94 32.83
CA LEU A 350 8.27 38.97 33.68
C LEU A 350 8.38 39.99 34.83
N SER A 351 9.58 40.24 35.35
CA SER A 351 9.84 41.28 36.36
C SER A 351 9.43 42.71 35.94
N HIS A 352 9.32 43.00 34.64
CA HIS A 352 8.86 44.28 34.09
C HIS A 352 7.42 44.61 34.48
N TYR A 353 6.57 43.59 34.61
CA TYR A 353 5.14 43.71 34.90
C TYR A 353 4.86 43.94 36.39
N GLY A 354 5.89 43.90 37.24
CA GLY A 354 5.85 44.41 38.61
C GLY A 354 4.81 43.73 39.50
N ASN A 355 3.85 44.51 40.01
CA ASN A 355 2.81 44.00 40.92
C ASN A 355 1.77 43.10 40.22
N ASN A 356 1.71 43.11 38.89
CA ASN A 356 0.78 42.30 38.10
C ASN A 356 1.28 40.86 37.91
N VAL A 357 2.39 40.48 38.54
CA VAL A 357 2.95 39.12 38.50
C VAL A 357 2.97 38.53 39.90
N HIS A 358 2.31 37.38 40.02
CA HIS A 358 2.36 36.53 41.20
C HIS A 358 3.06 35.22 40.83
N SER A 359 3.80 34.63 41.78
CA SER A 359 4.47 33.35 41.51
C SER A 359 4.59 32.49 42.76
N HIS A 360 4.43 31.19 42.57
CA HIS A 360 4.53 30.17 43.60
C HIS A 360 5.10 28.89 43.00
N ASN A 361 5.77 28.10 43.83
CA ASN A 361 6.26 26.78 43.44
C ASN A 361 5.09 25.78 43.48
N VAL A 362 5.07 24.84 42.55
CA VAL A 362 4.06 23.78 42.47
C VAL A 362 4.39 22.70 43.51
N PRO A 363 3.50 22.39 44.47
CA PRO A 363 3.75 21.34 45.45
C PRO A 363 4.07 19.99 44.81
N GLY A 364 5.15 19.35 45.27
CA GLY A 364 5.55 18.01 44.83
C GLY A 364 6.36 17.94 43.53
N THR A 365 6.69 19.06 42.89
CA THR A 365 7.48 19.10 41.65
C THR A 365 8.60 20.14 41.71
N ASP A 366 9.43 20.23 40.66
CA ASP A 366 10.42 21.29 40.43
C ASP A 366 9.88 22.46 39.59
N TYR A 367 8.56 22.53 39.38
CA TYR A 367 7.91 23.60 38.61
C TYR A 367 7.55 24.82 39.46
N LYS A 368 7.53 25.97 38.79
CA LYS A 368 7.08 27.25 39.29
C LYS A 368 6.07 27.87 38.33
N VAL A 369 4.98 28.38 38.87
CA VAL A 369 3.96 29.10 38.09
C VAL A 369 4.19 30.60 38.24
N PHE A 370 4.06 31.33 37.14
CA PHE A 370 3.90 32.78 37.11
C PHE A 370 2.49 33.10 36.60
N THR A 371 1.65 33.65 37.46
CA THR A 371 0.35 34.22 37.10
C THR A 371 0.55 35.69 36.76
N VAL A 372 0.25 36.09 35.52
CA VAL A 372 0.46 37.44 34.99
C VAL A 372 -0.88 38.03 34.56
N GLU A 373 -1.25 39.16 35.16
CA GLU A 373 -2.40 39.96 34.71
C GLU A 373 -1.94 40.88 33.56
N VAL A 374 -2.54 40.71 32.38
CA VAL A 374 -2.24 41.52 31.18
C VAL A 374 -3.31 42.59 30.95
N ALA A 375 -3.21 43.34 29.84
CA ALA A 375 -4.16 44.40 29.55
C ALA A 375 -5.57 43.83 29.34
N LYS A 376 -6.57 44.59 29.80
CA LYS A 376 -7.99 44.28 29.65
C LYS A 376 -8.41 44.36 28.18
N GLY A 377 -9.23 43.43 27.71
CA GLY A 377 -9.69 43.33 26.32
C GLY A 377 -8.73 42.66 25.34
N GLU A 378 -8.89 42.92 24.03
CA GLU A 378 -8.15 42.23 22.96
C GLU A 378 -6.70 42.70 22.87
N GLY A 379 -5.77 41.76 23.02
CA GLY A 379 -4.32 41.97 22.91
C GLY A 379 -3.61 40.74 22.35
N VAL A 380 -2.43 40.94 21.77
CA VAL A 380 -1.58 39.88 21.22
C VAL A 380 -0.34 39.73 22.09
N TYR A 381 -0.02 38.50 22.43
CA TYR A 381 1.02 38.17 23.38
C TYR A 381 1.89 37.03 22.88
N PHE A 382 3.20 37.21 23.05
CA PHE A 382 4.22 36.21 22.80
C PHE A 382 4.97 35.91 24.09
N VAL A 383 5.04 34.65 24.49
CA VAL A 383 5.88 34.17 25.59
C VAL A 383 7.02 33.35 25.00
N GLU A 384 8.27 33.74 25.23
CA GLU A 384 9.46 33.17 24.58
C GLU A 384 10.69 33.19 25.51
N PRO A 385 11.69 32.31 25.33
CA PRO A 385 12.92 32.33 26.10
C PRO A 385 13.83 33.50 25.71
N ALA A 386 14.73 33.85 26.62
CA ALA A 386 15.77 34.83 26.38
C ALA A 386 16.73 34.34 25.27
N PRO A 387 17.01 35.13 24.20
CA PRO A 387 17.70 34.67 22.98
C PRO A 387 19.12 34.10 23.11
N THR A 388 19.69 34.01 24.31
CA THR A 388 21.08 33.59 24.56
C THR A 388 21.21 32.62 25.74
N VAL A 389 20.12 32.00 26.20
CA VAL A 389 20.10 31.10 27.35
C VAL A 389 19.28 29.86 27.00
N SER A 390 19.83 28.66 27.23
CA SER A 390 19.03 27.43 27.12
C SER A 390 18.01 27.39 28.27
N THR A 391 16.80 26.94 27.98
CA THR A 391 15.67 26.85 28.90
C THR A 391 14.94 25.55 28.69
N SER A 392 14.39 24.96 29.75
CA SER A 392 13.43 23.86 29.63
C SER A 392 12.16 24.30 28.89
N PRO A 393 11.42 23.39 28.24
CA PRO A 393 10.10 23.71 27.70
C PRO A 393 9.13 24.03 28.83
N PHE A 394 8.14 24.88 28.52
CA PHE A 394 7.16 25.42 29.45
C PHE A 394 5.74 25.37 28.86
N SER A 395 4.75 25.66 29.69
CA SER A 395 3.34 25.74 29.28
C SER A 395 2.77 27.11 29.61
N VAL A 396 1.78 27.56 28.82
CA VAL A 396 1.04 28.80 29.04
C VAL A 396 -0.45 28.51 28.91
N ILE A 397 -1.20 28.72 29.99
CA ILE A 397 -2.66 28.69 29.99
C ILE A 397 -3.17 30.14 29.99
N VAL A 398 -4.11 30.44 29.10
CA VAL A 398 -4.77 31.74 28.97
C VAL A 398 -6.20 31.60 29.46
N TYR A 399 -6.64 32.51 30.32
CA TYR A 399 -8.03 32.56 30.77
C TYR A 399 -8.39 33.98 31.17
N GLY A 400 -9.68 34.27 31.22
CA GLY A 400 -10.16 35.57 31.65
C GLY A 400 -11.63 35.55 32.04
N TYR A 401 -12.07 36.65 32.63
CA TYR A 401 -13.45 36.84 33.02
C TYR A 401 -13.90 38.28 32.81
N GLU A 402 -15.19 38.43 32.55
CA GLU A 402 -15.91 39.68 32.55
C GLU A 402 -17.06 39.56 33.57
N ARG A 403 -18.11 40.38 33.45
CA ARG A 403 -19.29 40.23 34.28
C ARG A 403 -20.22 39.18 33.70
N ASP A 404 -20.37 38.07 34.42
CA ASP A 404 -21.22 36.91 34.08
C ASP A 404 -20.76 36.17 32.79
N GLU A 405 -19.46 36.26 32.44
CA GLU A 405 -18.80 35.68 31.25
C GLU A 405 -17.33 35.27 31.52
N THR A 406 -16.84 34.18 30.91
CA THR A 406 -15.45 33.70 30.97
C THR A 406 -14.91 33.27 29.61
N TYR A 407 -13.63 32.92 29.56
CA TYR A 407 -13.04 32.10 28.50
C TYR A 407 -11.77 31.43 29.03
N GLY A 408 -11.29 30.37 28.38
CA GLY A 408 -9.93 29.90 28.59
C GLY A 408 -9.50 28.80 27.63
N TYR A 409 -8.19 28.72 27.39
CA TYR A 409 -7.57 27.69 26.54
C TYR A 409 -6.07 27.58 26.87
N ALA A 410 -5.45 26.46 26.48
CA ALA A 410 -4.00 26.43 26.35
C ALA A 410 -3.58 27.43 25.25
N ALA A 411 -2.56 28.25 25.49
CA ALA A 411 -1.96 29.13 24.46
C ALA A 411 -1.29 28.37 23.30
N GLY A 412 -1.39 27.04 23.34
CA GLY A 412 -0.74 26.13 22.44
C GLY A 412 -0.45 24.79 23.11
N LEU A 413 -0.40 23.74 22.31
CA LEU A 413 0.01 22.40 22.74
C LEU A 413 1.12 21.91 21.82
N SER A 414 2.26 21.49 22.36
CA SER A 414 3.23 20.71 21.59
C SER A 414 2.68 19.30 21.41
N LEU A 415 1.74 19.12 20.48
CA LEU A 415 1.18 17.80 20.24
C LEU A 415 2.24 16.94 19.55
N PRO A 416 2.81 15.90 20.21
CA PRO A 416 3.48 14.87 19.44
C PRO A 416 2.44 14.33 18.45
N SER A 417 2.78 14.37 17.16
CA SER A 417 2.23 13.36 16.26
C SER A 417 2.56 12.01 16.89
N ASP A 418 1.58 11.09 16.89
CA ASP A 418 1.74 9.78 17.53
C ASP A 418 3.08 9.15 17.16
N GLU A 419 3.66 8.41 18.10
CA GLU A 419 5.04 7.93 18.07
C GLU A 419 5.63 7.80 16.66
N ARG A 420 6.74 8.50 16.44
CA ARG A 420 7.57 8.53 15.22
C ARG A 420 7.09 9.57 14.19
N LEU A 421 7.91 10.61 13.99
CA LEU A 421 7.92 11.41 12.75
C LEU A 421 8.59 10.68 11.57
N LEU A 422 8.37 9.36 11.51
CA LEU A 422 7.89 8.74 10.29
C LEU A 422 6.38 8.64 10.43
N ARG A 423 5.69 9.79 10.21
CA ARG A 423 4.28 9.84 9.85
C ARG A 423 4.14 9.33 8.43
N LEU A 424 4.42 8.05 8.33
CA LEU A 424 4.04 7.20 7.24
C LEU A 424 2.71 6.63 7.71
N GLY A 425 1.72 6.64 6.83
CA GLY A 425 0.83 5.48 6.82
C GLY A 425 1.67 4.27 6.40
N THR A 426 1.30 3.66 5.30
CA THR A 426 2.28 2.88 4.54
C THR A 426 2.97 3.89 3.61
N PHE A 427 4.23 4.22 3.88
CA PHE A 427 5.03 5.10 3.00
C PHE A 427 5.97 4.25 2.19
N PHE A 428 5.90 4.51 0.90
CA PHE A 428 6.46 3.65 -0.10
C PHE A 428 7.65 4.37 -0.74
N LEU A 429 8.81 3.75 -0.61
CA LEU A 429 10.00 4.05 -1.38
C LEU A 429 10.04 3.13 -2.60
N ARG A 430 10.64 3.57 -3.69
CA ARG A 430 10.97 2.69 -4.83
C ARG A 430 12.30 2.00 -4.59
N GLU A 431 12.42 0.78 -5.10
CA GLU A 431 13.69 0.05 -5.15
C GLU A 431 14.82 0.84 -5.83
N VAL A 432 14.49 1.71 -6.80
CA VAL A 432 15.46 2.57 -7.50
C VAL A 432 15.94 3.78 -6.67
N GLY A 433 15.34 4.04 -5.51
CA GLY A 433 15.67 5.14 -4.61
C GLY A 433 15.36 6.53 -5.18
N GLY A 434 15.95 7.56 -4.56
CA GLY A 434 15.85 8.96 -5.00
C GLY A 434 14.73 9.78 -4.34
N GLU A 435 13.76 9.15 -3.68
CA GLU A 435 12.73 9.85 -2.91
C GLU A 435 13.28 10.47 -1.62
N GLN A 436 12.67 11.55 -1.15
CA GLN A 436 13.06 12.23 0.08
C GLN A 436 12.28 11.73 1.29
N LEU A 437 13.01 11.19 2.25
CA LEU A 437 12.55 10.93 3.61
C LEU A 437 12.81 12.19 4.44
N VAL A 438 11.77 12.98 4.68
CA VAL A 438 11.82 14.14 5.60
C VAL A 438 11.52 13.64 7.01
N VAL A 439 12.42 13.89 7.95
CA VAL A 439 12.24 13.51 9.35
C VAL A 439 12.52 14.70 10.26
N THR A 440 11.60 14.95 11.19
CA THR A 440 11.73 16.00 12.20
C THR A 440 11.80 15.33 13.58
N LEU A 441 12.82 15.65 14.36
CA LEU A 441 13.07 15.03 15.66
C LEU A 441 12.24 15.69 16.79
N PRO A 442 11.85 14.95 17.84
CA PRO A 442 11.08 15.51 18.95
C PRO A 442 11.87 16.55 19.77
N CYS A 443 11.17 17.59 20.23
CA CYS A 443 11.73 18.76 20.92
C CYS A 443 12.24 18.49 22.38
N LEU A 444 12.42 17.23 22.77
CA LEU A 444 12.53 16.79 24.17
C LEU A 444 13.96 16.66 24.71
N GLU A 445 14.99 16.84 23.87
CA GLU A 445 16.38 16.94 24.34
C GLU A 445 16.74 18.42 24.63
N ASN A 446 17.33 18.69 25.80
CA ASN A 446 17.51 20.04 26.38
C ASN A 446 18.52 20.97 25.65
N ASP A 447 19.00 20.58 24.49
CA ASP A 447 19.88 21.35 23.62
C ASP A 447 19.34 21.24 22.19
N ALA A 448 19.38 22.33 21.43
CA ALA A 448 19.14 22.26 19.98
C ALA A 448 20.07 21.21 19.38
N ILE A 449 19.52 20.23 18.66
CA ILE A 449 20.28 19.06 18.22
C ILE A 449 21.36 19.53 17.26
N ASN A 450 22.58 19.65 17.79
CA ASN A 450 23.73 20.15 17.06
C ASN A 450 24.25 19.02 16.16
N PHE A 451 23.53 18.79 15.07
CA PHE A 451 23.80 17.76 14.09
C PHE A 451 25.24 17.87 13.58
N GLN A 452 26.11 16.96 14.04
CA GLN A 452 27.48 16.81 13.55
C GLN A 452 27.50 15.61 12.60
N ASP A 453 27.58 15.91 11.30
CA ASP A 453 27.59 14.93 10.21
C ASP A 453 26.47 13.88 10.34
N PRO A 454 25.18 14.29 10.41
CA PRO A 454 24.06 13.38 10.62
C PRO A 454 23.88 12.43 9.44
N ASP A 455 23.43 11.21 9.75
CA ASP A 455 23.25 10.14 8.78
C ASP A 455 21.94 9.37 8.99
N CYS A 456 21.28 9.06 7.88
CA CYS A 456 20.18 8.10 7.82
C CYS A 456 20.73 6.73 7.43
N ARG A 457 20.60 5.77 8.34
CA ARG A 457 20.94 4.37 8.15
C ARG A 457 19.73 3.58 7.70
N PHE A 458 19.76 3.14 6.45
CA PHE A 458 18.79 2.22 5.88
C PHE A 458 19.28 0.78 6.10
N HIS A 459 18.57 0.01 6.92
CA HIS A 459 18.84 -1.41 7.17
C HIS A 459 18.29 -2.25 6.02
N ALA A 460 19.01 -2.22 4.89
CA ALA A 460 18.69 -3.00 3.71
C ALA A 460 19.31 -4.40 3.79
N LEU A 461 18.47 -5.42 3.63
CA LEU A 461 18.91 -6.78 3.37
C LEU A 461 19.77 -6.79 2.09
N SER A 462 20.91 -7.48 2.15
CA SER A 462 21.84 -7.62 1.03
C SER A 462 22.34 -9.05 0.94
N GLU A 463 22.25 -9.63 -0.25
CA GLU A 463 22.61 -11.03 -0.54
C GLU A 463 23.97 -11.48 0.02
N LYS A 464 24.95 -10.58 0.12
CA LYS A 464 26.36 -10.95 0.32
C LYS A 464 26.73 -11.40 1.75
N SER A 465 25.81 -11.38 2.73
CA SER A 465 26.03 -12.11 3.98
C SER A 465 24.77 -12.59 4.72
N LYS A 466 24.55 -13.92 4.70
CA LYS A 466 23.55 -14.61 5.55
C LYS A 466 23.83 -14.57 7.07
N ASN A 467 24.70 -13.68 7.57
CA ASN A 467 25.17 -13.64 8.96
C ASN A 467 25.62 -12.26 9.48
N LEU A 468 25.50 -11.15 8.72
CA LEU A 468 25.74 -9.79 9.22
C LEU A 468 24.58 -8.88 8.78
N GLU A 469 24.11 -8.02 9.68
CA GLU A 469 23.23 -6.91 9.32
C GLU A 469 23.99 -5.96 8.38
N THR A 470 23.51 -5.84 7.14
CA THR A 470 23.99 -4.85 6.18
C THR A 470 23.13 -3.60 6.25
N TYR A 471 23.78 -2.45 6.12
CA TYR A 471 23.09 -1.17 6.15
C TYR A 471 23.78 -0.16 5.22
N THR A 472 23.00 0.77 4.69
CA THR A 472 23.48 1.88 3.86
C THR A 472 23.27 3.18 4.63
N ASP A 473 24.36 3.85 5.02
CA ASP A 473 24.26 5.21 5.58
C ASP A 473 24.25 6.24 4.43
N VAL A 474 23.24 7.11 4.40
CA VAL A 474 23.15 8.27 3.52
C VAL A 474 23.36 9.56 4.35
N GLU A 475 24.14 10.50 3.80
CA GLU A 475 24.36 11.83 4.40
C GLU A 475 23.03 12.58 4.50
N ALA A 476 22.62 12.97 5.71
CA ALA A 476 21.36 13.68 5.94
C ALA A 476 21.55 15.19 5.73
N HIS A 477 20.64 15.82 4.98
CA HIS A 477 20.65 17.26 4.80
C HIS A 477 19.87 17.96 5.90
N VAL A 478 20.57 18.66 6.78
CA VAL A 478 19.98 19.49 7.84
C VAL A 478 19.28 20.69 7.22
N VAL A 479 17.95 20.75 7.36
CA VAL A 479 17.13 21.89 6.92
C VAL A 479 17.14 22.98 7.99
N ASP A 480 17.07 22.57 9.26
CA ASP A 480 17.01 23.44 10.43
C ASP A 480 17.50 22.65 11.68
N SER A 481 17.34 23.17 12.90
CA SER A 481 17.87 22.54 14.12
C SER A 481 17.26 21.18 14.50
N TYR A 482 16.20 20.71 13.82
CA TYR A 482 15.47 19.49 14.20
C TYR A 482 14.94 18.68 12.99
N THR A 483 14.88 19.27 11.81
CA THR A 483 14.47 18.64 10.55
C THR A 483 15.67 18.30 9.68
N LEU A 484 15.68 17.05 9.22
CA LEU A 484 16.67 16.52 8.30
C LEU A 484 15.98 15.80 7.13
N VAL A 485 16.60 15.88 5.96
CA VAL A 485 16.10 15.26 4.72
C VAL A 485 17.12 14.24 4.24
N CYS A 486 16.67 13.02 4.05
CA CYS A 486 17.49 11.91 3.56
C CYS A 486 16.95 11.40 2.23
N THR A 487 17.78 11.41 1.19
CA THR A 487 17.44 10.77 -0.07
C THR A 487 17.55 9.25 0.10
N SER A 488 16.51 8.51 -0.26
CA SER A 488 16.54 7.04 -0.23
C SER A 488 17.62 6.49 -1.17
N PRO A 489 18.41 5.49 -0.72
CA PRO A 489 19.35 4.79 -1.59
C PRO A 489 18.60 3.86 -2.56
N MET A 490 19.32 3.31 -3.53
CA MET A 490 18.82 2.11 -4.22
C MET A 490 18.76 0.93 -3.23
N PHE A 491 17.70 0.15 -3.30
CA PHE A 491 17.49 -1.08 -2.54
C PHE A 491 17.62 -2.29 -3.46
N TYR A 492 18.20 -3.37 -2.95
CA TYR A 492 18.36 -4.63 -3.69
C TYR A 492 17.28 -5.67 -3.36
N GLU A 493 16.45 -5.38 -2.35
CA GLU A 493 15.28 -6.16 -1.96
C GLU A 493 14.11 -5.22 -1.69
N VAL A 494 12.88 -5.62 -2.04
CA VAL A 494 11.63 -4.91 -1.71
C VAL A 494 11.04 -5.42 -0.40
N GLY A 495 10.09 -4.68 0.18
CA GLY A 495 9.46 -5.01 1.46
C GLY A 495 9.87 -4.08 2.60
N TYR A 496 9.88 -4.59 3.82
CA TYR A 496 10.02 -3.77 5.04
C TYR A 496 11.48 -3.40 5.33
N VAL A 497 11.79 -2.11 5.38
CA VAL A 497 13.13 -1.59 5.71
C VAL A 497 13.06 -0.73 6.96
N THR A 498 13.93 -1.01 7.94
CA THR A 498 14.11 -0.12 9.10
C THR A 498 15.05 1.03 8.74
N VAL A 499 14.65 2.25 9.09
CA VAL A 499 15.47 3.45 9.00
C VAL A 499 15.79 3.95 10.40
N GLU A 500 17.09 4.09 10.67
CA GLU A 500 17.64 4.69 11.89
C GLU A 500 18.32 6.01 11.53
N ILE A 501 18.29 6.97 12.45
CA ILE A 501 18.88 8.29 12.22
C ILE A 501 19.72 8.66 13.42
N SER A 502 20.96 9.05 13.15
CA SER A 502 21.94 9.42 14.17
C SER A 502 22.13 10.93 14.22
N SER A 503 22.19 11.49 15.43
CA SER A 503 22.33 12.94 15.62
C SER A 503 23.79 13.43 15.58
N THR A 504 24.76 12.55 15.81
CA THR A 504 26.21 12.90 15.85
C THR A 504 27.08 11.88 15.09
N GLY A 505 26.57 11.41 13.95
CA GLY A 505 27.26 10.57 12.98
C GLY A 505 27.28 9.06 13.32
N LYS A 506 27.71 8.27 12.33
CA LYS A 506 27.59 6.79 12.14
C LYS A 506 27.70 5.84 13.35
N ASN A 507 28.20 6.26 14.51
CA ASN A 507 28.33 5.45 15.73
C ASN A 507 27.72 6.13 16.98
N SER A 508 26.81 7.09 16.80
CA SER A 508 26.21 7.88 17.88
C SER A 508 24.88 7.29 18.40
N SER A 509 24.26 7.98 19.36
CA SER A 509 22.90 7.68 19.83
C SER A 509 21.89 7.81 18.69
N VAL A 510 21.15 6.74 18.44
CA VAL A 510 20.01 6.74 17.51
C VAL A 510 18.94 7.68 18.07
N ALA A 511 18.77 8.82 17.43
CA ALA A 511 17.78 9.84 17.82
C ALA A 511 16.38 9.49 17.30
N PHE A 512 16.30 8.65 16.27
CA PHE A 512 15.05 8.20 15.66
C PHE A 512 15.20 6.82 15.03
N ARG A 513 14.14 5.99 15.15
CA ARG A 513 13.98 4.71 14.45
C ARG A 513 12.55 4.56 13.98
N GLY A 514 12.35 4.16 12.73
CA GLY A 514 11.05 3.80 12.18
C GLY A 514 11.20 2.92 10.95
N ASN A 515 10.11 2.57 10.28
CA ASN A 515 10.13 1.59 9.20
C ASN A 515 9.38 2.10 7.97
N VAL A 516 9.92 1.79 6.79
CA VAL A 516 9.40 2.17 5.46
C VAL A 516 9.11 0.90 4.65
N TYR A 517 8.28 1.02 3.62
CA TYR A 517 8.05 -0.06 2.66
C TYR A 517 8.75 0.28 1.35
N VAL A 518 9.61 -0.61 0.87
CA VAL A 518 10.21 -0.50 -0.46
C VAL A 518 9.35 -1.30 -1.43
N LEU A 519 8.99 -0.72 -2.57
CA LEU A 519 8.23 -1.33 -3.66
C LEU A 519 9.02 -1.34 -4.96
N SER A 520 8.65 -2.24 -5.88
CA SER A 520 9.19 -2.20 -7.24
C SER A 520 8.69 -0.96 -8.00
N GLN A 521 9.51 -0.44 -8.92
CA GLN A 521 9.29 0.87 -9.54
C GLN A 521 7.98 0.98 -10.37
N ASP A 522 7.45 -0.15 -10.84
CA ASP A 522 6.25 -0.28 -11.67
C ASP A 522 4.94 -0.31 -10.87
N ILE A 523 5.00 -0.63 -9.56
CA ILE A 523 3.82 -0.64 -8.67
C ILE A 523 3.32 0.79 -8.38
N LEU A 524 4.25 1.75 -8.28
CA LEU A 524 3.96 3.13 -7.89
C LEU A 524 3.84 4.07 -9.10
N PRO A 525 2.92 5.06 -9.09
CA PRO A 525 2.77 6.03 -10.19
C PRO A 525 4.10 6.69 -10.57
N PRO A 526 4.48 6.78 -11.86
CA PRO A 526 5.75 7.36 -12.27
C PRO A 526 5.81 8.85 -11.93
N VAL A 527 6.84 9.28 -11.19
CA VAL A 527 7.03 10.69 -10.80
C VAL A 527 7.56 11.54 -11.95
N LEU A 528 8.30 10.90 -12.85
CA LEU A 528 8.71 11.44 -14.15
C LEU A 528 8.08 10.54 -15.22
N VAL A 529 7.33 11.11 -16.15
CA VAL A 529 6.73 10.39 -17.27
C VAL A 529 7.58 10.63 -18.51
N VAL A 530 7.99 9.55 -19.17
CA VAL A 530 8.83 9.58 -20.37
C VAL A 530 8.08 8.93 -21.52
N GLN A 531 7.85 9.67 -22.60
CA GLN A 531 7.12 9.22 -23.78
C GLN A 531 7.79 9.70 -25.07
N GLN A 532 7.70 8.92 -26.14
CA GLN A 532 8.08 9.36 -27.48
C GLN A 532 6.89 9.22 -28.44
N GLN A 533 6.76 10.21 -29.33
CA GLN A 533 5.68 10.20 -30.32
C GLN A 533 5.73 8.95 -31.21
N ASP A 534 4.56 8.36 -31.46
CA ASP A 534 4.35 7.18 -32.32
C ASP A 534 5.12 5.90 -31.86
N GLN A 535 5.50 5.82 -30.58
CA GLN A 535 6.07 4.63 -29.93
C GLN A 535 5.18 4.09 -28.80
N VAL A 536 5.39 2.84 -28.40
CA VAL A 536 4.77 2.25 -27.20
C VAL A 536 5.31 2.96 -25.96
N LYS A 537 4.48 3.16 -24.93
CA LYS A 537 4.88 3.85 -23.70
C LYS A 537 6.08 3.15 -23.05
N GLY A 538 7.09 3.94 -22.67
CA GLY A 538 8.35 3.43 -22.15
C GLY A 538 9.37 3.03 -23.22
N ILE A 539 9.03 3.09 -24.52
CA ILE A 539 9.96 2.80 -25.63
C ILE A 539 10.49 4.09 -26.28
N LEU A 540 11.82 4.23 -26.34
CA LEU A 540 12.51 5.36 -26.95
C LEU A 540 13.44 4.91 -28.08
N ASP A 541 13.03 5.15 -29.32
CA ASP A 541 13.84 5.02 -30.52
C ASP A 541 14.68 6.29 -30.75
N PHE A 542 15.95 6.22 -30.35
CA PHE A 542 16.96 7.26 -30.57
C PHE A 542 17.58 7.22 -31.98
N THR A 543 17.16 6.26 -32.82
CA THR A 543 17.48 6.20 -34.26
C THR A 543 16.47 7.01 -35.08
N SER A 544 15.23 7.10 -34.59
CA SER A 544 14.23 8.06 -35.07
C SER A 544 14.58 9.50 -34.67
N ASN A 545 13.86 10.47 -35.25
CA ASN A 545 13.92 11.87 -34.80
C ASN A 545 12.55 12.38 -34.30
N PHE A 546 11.78 11.47 -33.69
CA PHE A 546 10.52 11.80 -33.00
C PHE A 546 10.81 12.47 -31.66
N THR A 547 9.93 13.40 -31.27
CA THR A 547 10.05 14.14 -30.01
C THR A 547 9.89 13.21 -28.81
N ILE A 548 10.81 13.31 -27.86
CA ILE A 548 10.74 12.73 -26.53
C ILE A 548 10.22 13.81 -25.58
N VAL A 549 9.19 13.48 -24.81
CA VAL A 549 8.55 14.34 -23.81
C VAL A 549 8.85 13.78 -22.42
N LEU A 550 9.33 14.67 -21.54
CA LEU A 550 9.55 14.44 -20.12
C LEU A 550 8.55 15.28 -19.34
N GLU A 551 7.73 14.69 -18.47
CA GLU A 551 6.75 15.40 -17.64
C GLU A 551 6.96 15.08 -16.15
N TRP A 552 6.92 16.09 -15.27
CA TRP A 552 7.09 15.93 -13.82
C TRP A 552 6.28 16.98 -13.04
N PRO A 553 5.93 16.74 -11.75
CA PRO A 553 5.26 17.73 -10.93
C PRO A 553 6.19 18.90 -10.57
N ALA A 554 6.06 20.05 -11.26
CA ALA A 554 6.90 21.24 -11.03
C ALA A 554 6.85 21.73 -9.57
N ASN A 555 5.68 21.61 -8.93
CA ASN A 555 5.43 21.99 -7.54
C ASN A 555 6.11 21.08 -6.50
N ALA A 556 6.57 19.89 -6.88
CA ALA A 556 7.37 19.03 -6.02
C ALA A 556 8.82 19.53 -5.85
N LEU A 557 9.22 20.59 -6.58
CA LEU A 557 10.45 21.36 -6.36
C LEU A 557 10.12 22.81 -5.99
N PRO A 558 9.52 23.07 -4.81
CA PRO A 558 9.12 24.41 -4.40
C PRO A 558 10.34 25.34 -4.29
N ASN A 559 10.19 26.58 -4.78
CA ASN A 559 11.24 27.60 -4.84
C ASN A 559 12.45 27.27 -5.76
N ILE A 560 12.36 26.25 -6.61
CA ILE A 560 13.38 25.94 -7.63
C ILE A 560 12.96 26.54 -8.98
N GLU A 561 13.65 27.60 -9.42
CA GLU A 561 13.43 28.23 -10.73
C GLU A 561 13.97 27.39 -11.90
N ASN A 562 15.11 26.71 -11.70
CA ASN A 562 15.81 25.98 -12.76
C ASN A 562 16.25 24.58 -12.31
N VAL A 563 16.15 23.62 -13.24
CA VAL A 563 16.55 22.21 -13.07
C VAL A 563 17.53 21.78 -14.15
N ASP A 564 18.41 20.85 -13.78
CA ASP A 564 19.28 20.13 -14.68
C ASP A 564 18.66 18.78 -15.03
N ILE A 565 18.58 18.49 -16.33
CA ILE A 565 17.99 17.29 -16.90
C ILE A 565 19.13 16.44 -17.45
N SER A 566 19.24 15.22 -16.94
CA SER A 566 20.29 14.27 -17.33
C SER A 566 19.76 12.84 -17.39
N PHE A 567 20.53 11.93 -17.97
CA PHE A 567 20.24 10.51 -17.95
C PHE A 567 21.49 9.66 -17.74
N ARG A 568 21.29 8.37 -17.46
CA ARG A 568 22.32 7.32 -17.46
C ARG A 568 21.79 6.12 -18.21
N VAL A 569 22.67 5.40 -18.90
CA VAL A 569 22.36 4.11 -19.52
C VAL A 569 22.78 3.02 -18.53
N ALA A 570 21.90 2.07 -18.24
CA ALA A 570 22.20 0.86 -17.51
C ALA A 570 22.55 -0.26 -18.51
N ILE A 571 23.61 -1.00 -18.20
CA ILE A 571 23.98 -2.27 -18.83
C ILE A 571 24.13 -3.32 -17.74
N GLN A 572 24.12 -4.59 -18.12
CA GLN A 572 24.40 -5.70 -17.22
C GLN A 572 25.89 -6.06 -17.24
N ASP A 573 26.42 -6.54 -16.12
CA ASP A 573 27.73 -7.20 -16.05
C ASP A 573 27.58 -8.67 -16.47
N ASP A 574 28.32 -9.06 -17.52
CA ASP A 574 28.28 -10.39 -18.12
C ASP A 574 28.75 -11.53 -17.19
N PHE A 575 29.33 -11.24 -16.01
CA PHE A 575 29.89 -12.26 -15.12
C PHE A 575 29.04 -12.56 -13.88
N ASP A 576 28.37 -11.55 -13.30
CA ASP A 576 27.57 -11.72 -12.08
C ASP A 576 26.14 -11.17 -12.15
N GLY A 577 25.73 -10.64 -13.32
CA GLY A 577 24.37 -10.14 -13.56
C GLY A 577 24.07 -8.79 -12.92
N THR A 578 25.04 -8.17 -12.22
CA THR A 578 24.85 -6.85 -11.59
C THR A 578 24.67 -5.74 -12.63
N ILE A 579 24.00 -4.65 -12.25
CA ILE A 579 23.74 -3.53 -13.16
C ILE A 579 24.86 -2.49 -13.05
N LEU A 580 25.55 -2.26 -14.17
CA LEU A 580 26.56 -1.23 -14.34
C LEU A 580 25.93 0.01 -14.99
N TRP A 581 26.26 1.20 -14.47
CA TRP A 581 25.79 2.46 -15.02
C TRP A 581 26.85 3.14 -15.90
N SER A 582 26.40 3.84 -16.94
CA SER A 582 27.26 4.53 -17.90
C SER A 582 28.07 5.69 -17.25
N THR A 583 29.24 5.36 -16.72
CA THR A 583 30.21 6.25 -16.04
C THR A 583 29.74 6.84 -14.70
N GLU A 584 30.69 7.33 -13.89
CA GLU A 584 30.41 8.01 -12.61
C GLU A 584 29.64 9.35 -12.76
N ARG A 585 29.43 9.85 -14.00
CA ARG A 585 28.77 11.15 -14.25
C ARG A 585 27.59 11.00 -15.21
N SER A 586 26.47 11.62 -14.85
CA SER A 586 25.28 11.65 -15.70
C SER A 586 25.51 12.39 -17.02
N LEU A 587 24.84 11.95 -18.09
CA LEU A 587 24.84 12.62 -19.40
C LEU A 587 23.75 13.69 -19.42
N PHE A 588 24.11 14.97 -19.58
CA PHE A 588 23.16 16.07 -19.51
C PHE A 588 22.45 16.31 -20.83
N VAL A 589 21.11 16.19 -20.82
CA VAL A 589 20.23 16.67 -21.90
C VAL A 589 20.23 18.20 -21.91
N LYS A 590 20.07 18.80 -20.73
CA LYS A 590 19.94 20.24 -20.57
C LYS A 590 20.40 20.66 -19.17
N LEU A 591 21.29 21.66 -19.11
CA LEU A 591 21.60 22.40 -17.88
C LEU A 591 20.76 23.67 -17.83
N GLU A 592 20.34 24.08 -16.63
CA GLU A 592 19.52 25.26 -16.37
C GLU A 592 18.29 25.32 -17.31
N ALA A 593 17.43 24.29 -17.23
CA ALA A 593 16.08 24.30 -17.79
C ALA A 593 15.13 25.00 -16.81
N GLU A 594 14.20 25.82 -17.30
CA GLU A 594 13.13 26.41 -16.47
C GLU A 594 12.26 25.29 -15.87
N ASN A 595 11.95 25.36 -14.58
CA ASN A 595 11.15 24.35 -13.88
C ASN A 595 9.64 24.50 -14.19
N THR A 596 9.26 24.13 -15.41
CA THR A 596 7.88 24.20 -15.93
C THR A 596 7.06 22.93 -15.68
N GLY A 597 7.70 21.84 -15.25
CA GLY A 597 7.08 20.51 -15.15
C GLY A 597 7.06 19.72 -16.47
N MET A 598 7.65 20.25 -17.54
CA MET A 598 7.70 19.59 -18.85
C MET A 598 8.93 20.00 -19.64
N TYR A 599 9.58 19.03 -20.29
CA TYR A 599 10.68 19.26 -21.21
C TYR A 599 10.58 18.38 -22.45
N GLU A 600 10.66 18.99 -23.63
CA GLU A 600 10.67 18.30 -24.91
C GLU A 600 12.05 18.41 -25.57
N PHE A 601 12.55 17.30 -26.11
CA PHE A 601 13.76 17.28 -26.93
C PHE A 601 13.68 16.18 -27.99
N LYS A 602 14.59 16.24 -28.96
CA LYS A 602 14.78 15.19 -29.97
C LYS A 602 16.14 14.53 -29.83
N PRO A 603 16.32 13.27 -30.26
CA PRO A 603 17.63 12.63 -30.29
C PRO A 603 18.71 13.47 -31.00
N THR A 604 18.37 14.22 -32.07
CA THR A 604 19.34 15.10 -32.75
C THR A 604 19.83 16.29 -31.91
N ASP A 605 19.11 16.68 -30.86
CA ASP A 605 19.43 17.87 -30.07
C ASP A 605 20.57 17.62 -29.07
N LEU A 606 20.86 16.34 -28.77
CA LEU A 606 21.95 15.89 -27.89
C LEU A 606 23.36 16.03 -28.53
N GLY A 607 23.43 16.29 -29.84
CA GLY A 607 24.68 16.40 -30.59
C GLY A 607 25.32 15.06 -30.98
N GLN A 608 26.13 15.10 -32.04
CA GLN A 608 26.66 13.87 -32.66
C GLN A 608 27.59 13.08 -31.73
N ASP A 609 28.40 13.75 -30.92
CA ASP A 609 29.32 13.08 -29.98
C ASP A 609 28.57 12.24 -28.94
N MET A 610 27.42 12.73 -28.44
CA MET A 610 26.58 11.96 -27.51
C MET A 610 25.88 10.80 -28.22
N LEU A 611 25.36 11.03 -29.43
CA LEU A 611 24.76 9.95 -30.24
C LEU A 611 25.80 8.87 -30.60
N ASP A 612 27.06 9.22 -30.78
CA ASP A 612 28.14 8.27 -31.06
C ASP A 612 28.61 7.52 -29.80
N ILE A 613 28.54 8.13 -28.62
CA ILE A 613 28.68 7.42 -27.33
C ILE A 613 27.54 6.41 -27.16
N LEU A 614 26.30 6.86 -27.38
CA LEU A 614 25.08 6.08 -27.21
C LEU A 614 25.05 4.81 -28.09
N LYS A 615 25.52 4.88 -29.34
CA LYS A 615 25.64 3.71 -30.24
C LYS A 615 26.43 2.53 -29.67
N ASN A 616 27.35 2.76 -28.74
CA ASN A 616 28.16 1.67 -28.15
C ASN A 616 27.36 0.82 -27.16
N PHE A 617 26.20 1.29 -26.68
CA PHE A 617 25.30 0.54 -25.79
C PHE A 617 24.25 -0.29 -26.55
N GLY A 618 23.93 0.07 -27.79
CA GLY A 618 22.91 -0.61 -28.60
C GLY A 618 21.53 -0.58 -27.94
N THR A 619 20.89 -1.74 -27.88
CA THR A 619 19.63 -1.99 -27.16
C THR A 619 19.91 -2.04 -25.65
N SER A 620 19.38 -1.11 -24.85
CA SER A 620 19.72 -0.95 -23.41
C SER A 620 18.62 -0.26 -22.58
N SER A 621 18.80 -0.18 -21.27
CA SER A 621 17.94 0.60 -20.36
C SER A 621 18.47 2.02 -20.15
N ILE A 622 17.60 3.03 -20.10
CA ILE A 622 17.96 4.42 -19.80
C ILE A 622 17.15 4.92 -18.59
N VAL A 623 17.79 5.63 -17.66
CA VAL A 623 17.11 6.31 -16.55
C VAL A 623 17.36 7.81 -16.63
N PHE A 624 16.28 8.58 -16.61
CA PHE A 624 16.30 10.04 -16.56
C PHE A 624 16.30 10.55 -15.12
N PHE A 625 16.97 11.69 -14.91
CA PHE A 625 17.17 12.37 -13.64
C PHE A 625 16.88 13.86 -13.82
N ILE A 626 15.99 14.41 -13.01
CA ILE A 626 15.73 15.86 -12.90
C ILE A 626 16.12 16.31 -11.49
N HIS A 627 16.97 17.33 -11.39
CA HIS A 627 17.47 17.86 -10.11
C HIS A 627 17.67 19.39 -10.14
N PRO A 628 17.59 20.11 -9.00
CA PRO A 628 17.79 21.56 -8.96
C PRO A 628 19.22 22.00 -9.34
N SER A 629 19.36 22.94 -10.29
CA SER A 629 20.67 23.44 -10.73
C SER A 629 21.42 24.22 -9.64
N SER A 630 20.70 24.80 -8.67
CA SER A 630 21.24 25.72 -7.65
C SER A 630 22.08 25.04 -6.56
N LEU A 631 21.97 23.73 -6.38
CA LEU A 631 22.52 23.02 -5.20
C LEU A 631 23.90 22.39 -5.46
N GLY A 632 24.35 22.26 -6.71
CA GLY A 632 25.70 21.77 -7.10
C GLY A 632 26.00 20.30 -6.79
N LYS A 633 25.23 19.69 -5.90
CA LYS A 633 25.00 18.25 -5.72
C LYS A 633 23.48 18.03 -5.74
N PRO A 634 22.98 16.91 -6.28
CA PRO A 634 21.55 16.70 -6.39
C PRO A 634 20.95 16.23 -5.05
N LEU A 635 20.04 17.03 -4.50
CA LEU A 635 19.29 16.72 -3.26
C LEU A 635 17.88 16.18 -3.54
N PHE A 636 17.33 16.50 -4.72
CA PHE A 636 16.03 16.05 -5.19
C PHE A 636 16.25 15.36 -6.53
N HIS A 637 15.65 14.17 -6.71
CA HIS A 637 15.71 13.41 -7.96
C HIS A 637 14.32 12.92 -8.33
N PHE A 638 13.88 13.23 -9.55
CA PHE A 638 12.83 12.42 -10.19
C PHE A 638 13.51 11.39 -11.08
N LEU A 639 13.30 10.12 -10.76
CA LEU A 639 13.76 8.99 -11.55
C LEU A 639 12.62 8.45 -12.41
N SER A 640 12.92 8.17 -13.68
CA SER A 640 12.11 7.30 -14.53
C SER A 640 13.02 6.49 -15.42
N SER A 641 12.72 5.20 -15.51
CA SER A 641 13.29 4.31 -16.51
C SER A 641 12.58 4.44 -17.87
N GLY A 642 13.24 3.95 -18.90
CA GLY A 642 12.73 3.78 -20.26
C GLY A 642 13.65 2.85 -21.06
N PHE A 643 13.14 2.31 -22.15
CA PHE A 643 13.89 1.51 -23.12
C PHE A 643 14.61 2.42 -24.11
N LEU A 644 15.92 2.22 -24.24
CA LEU A 644 16.75 2.85 -25.25
C LEU A 644 16.97 1.89 -26.45
N ILE A 645 16.33 2.19 -27.59
CA ILE A 645 16.59 1.54 -28.88
C ILE A 645 17.60 2.39 -29.66
N ILE A 646 18.76 1.80 -29.98
CA ILE A 646 19.79 2.37 -30.85
C ILE A 646 20.34 1.29 -31.78
N LEU A 647 20.76 1.65 -33.00
CA LEU A 647 21.51 0.77 -33.89
C LEU A 647 22.91 0.46 -33.30
N GLY A 648 23.06 -0.72 -32.69
CA GLY A 648 24.28 -1.21 -32.05
C GLY A 648 24.28 -2.75 -31.85
N THR A 649 25.36 -3.30 -31.27
CA THR A 649 25.67 -4.75 -31.30
C THR A 649 25.05 -5.55 -30.15
N THR A 650 23.72 -5.58 -30.07
CA THR A 650 22.97 -6.57 -29.28
C THR A 650 21.96 -7.27 -30.19
N SER A 651 22.48 -8.16 -31.04
CA SER A 651 21.64 -9.04 -31.86
C SER A 651 21.06 -10.18 -31.02
N CYS A 652 19.98 -10.80 -31.52
CA CYS A 652 19.42 -12.01 -30.92
C CYS A 652 20.48 -13.12 -30.72
N ILE A 653 21.48 -13.17 -31.61
CA ILE A 653 22.59 -14.14 -31.57
C ILE A 653 23.50 -13.86 -30.37
N ASP A 654 23.87 -12.59 -30.13
CA ASP A 654 24.76 -12.20 -29.02
C ASP A 654 24.15 -12.54 -27.65
N TRP A 655 22.82 -12.45 -27.51
CA TRP A 655 22.11 -12.96 -26.34
C TRP A 655 22.11 -14.50 -26.28
N SER A 656 21.82 -15.17 -27.39
CA SER A 656 21.73 -16.64 -27.42
C SER A 656 23.06 -17.37 -27.14
N ASP A 657 24.20 -16.71 -27.37
CA ASP A 657 25.53 -17.22 -27.04
C ASP A 657 25.91 -16.99 -25.56
N ASN A 658 25.25 -16.05 -24.87
CA ASN A 658 25.49 -15.67 -23.47
C ASN A 658 24.28 -16.02 -22.58
N LEU A 659 24.09 -17.33 -22.35
CA LEU A 659 22.89 -17.86 -21.70
C LEU A 659 22.86 -17.67 -20.17
N PHE A 660 21.80 -17.01 -19.69
CA PHE A 660 21.47 -16.78 -18.28
C PHE A 660 19.94 -16.87 -18.04
N PRO A 661 19.50 -16.89 -16.77
CA PRO A 661 19.52 -18.03 -15.84
C PRO A 661 18.79 -19.29 -16.35
N THR A 662 18.92 -20.42 -15.64
CA THR A 662 18.14 -21.63 -15.95
C THR A 662 16.70 -21.51 -15.43
N LEU A 663 15.72 -21.77 -16.30
CA LEU A 663 14.31 -21.86 -15.93
C LEU A 663 14.07 -22.99 -14.92
N SER A 664 13.44 -22.72 -13.78
CA SER A 664 13.13 -23.73 -12.76
C SER A 664 12.02 -23.29 -11.80
N GLY A 665 11.06 -24.17 -11.52
CA GLY A 665 9.96 -23.85 -10.58
C GLY A 665 8.90 -22.92 -11.18
N ILE A 666 8.59 -23.11 -12.46
CA ILE A 666 7.63 -22.34 -13.23
C ILE A 666 6.26 -23.01 -13.16
N ASP A 667 5.21 -22.24 -12.87
CA ASP A 667 3.83 -22.72 -12.81
C ASP A 667 3.28 -22.98 -14.22
N PRO A 668 2.72 -24.17 -14.51
CA PRO A 668 2.11 -24.45 -15.81
C PRO A 668 0.91 -23.53 -16.08
N CYS A 669 0.72 -23.13 -17.33
CA CYS A 669 -0.37 -22.22 -17.69
C CYS A 669 -1.74 -22.91 -17.65
N PRO A 670 -2.79 -22.23 -17.16
CA PRO A 670 -4.17 -22.66 -17.37
C PRO A 670 -4.50 -22.83 -18.87
N CYS A 671 -5.44 -23.71 -19.22
CA CYS A 671 -5.75 -23.97 -20.63
C CYS A 671 -6.61 -22.87 -21.28
N THR A 672 -7.39 -22.12 -20.48
CA THR A 672 -8.20 -20.99 -20.94
C THR A 672 -8.08 -19.78 -20.02
N ASP A 673 -8.42 -18.59 -20.53
CA ASP A 673 -8.42 -17.36 -19.73
C ASP A 673 -9.51 -17.34 -18.66
N GLU A 674 -10.59 -18.11 -18.84
CA GLU A 674 -11.58 -18.38 -17.78
C GLU A 674 -10.94 -19.13 -16.61
N GLN A 675 -10.14 -20.18 -16.85
CA GLN A 675 -9.39 -20.85 -15.78
C GLN A 675 -8.40 -19.90 -15.10
N ALA A 676 -7.63 -19.15 -15.89
CA ALA A 676 -6.66 -18.18 -15.37
C ALA A 676 -7.31 -17.03 -14.58
N SER A 677 -8.57 -16.69 -14.86
CA SER A 677 -9.32 -15.66 -14.13
C SER A 677 -9.72 -16.06 -12.71
N VAL A 678 -9.90 -17.36 -12.47
CA VAL A 678 -10.35 -17.90 -11.18
C VAL A 678 -9.25 -18.50 -10.34
N ASP A 679 -8.13 -18.91 -10.94
CA ASP A 679 -6.96 -19.45 -10.23
C ASP A 679 -6.20 -18.32 -9.52
N GLY A 680 -6.21 -18.32 -8.19
CA GLY A 680 -5.50 -17.32 -7.37
C GLY A 680 -3.97 -17.36 -7.48
N ASN A 681 -3.40 -18.33 -8.20
CA ASN A 681 -1.99 -18.34 -8.59
C ASN A 681 -1.72 -17.52 -9.86
N PHE A 682 -2.74 -16.98 -10.54
CA PHE A 682 -2.59 -16.22 -11.78
C PHE A 682 -3.25 -14.83 -11.70
N GLN A 683 -2.51 -13.82 -12.13
CA GLN A 683 -2.93 -12.43 -12.19
C GLN A 683 -3.11 -12.00 -13.63
N ARG A 684 -4.12 -11.17 -13.93
CA ARG A 684 -4.25 -10.57 -15.27
C ARG A 684 -3.12 -9.57 -15.51
N ASP A 685 -2.47 -9.65 -16.67
CA ASP A 685 -1.60 -8.57 -17.14
C ASP A 685 -2.45 -7.37 -17.57
N GLU A 686 -2.36 -6.26 -16.81
CA GLU A 686 -3.05 -5.01 -17.13
C GLU A 686 -2.27 -4.12 -18.11
N TYR A 687 -1.15 -4.58 -18.68
CA TYR A 687 -0.37 -3.79 -19.62
C TYR A 687 -1.17 -3.44 -20.90
N TYR A 688 -1.24 -2.14 -21.21
CA TYR A 688 -2.17 -1.57 -22.20
C TYR A 688 -1.99 -2.03 -23.66
N ASP A 689 -0.94 -2.79 -23.99
CA ASP A 689 -0.69 -3.29 -25.35
C ASP A 689 -0.16 -4.74 -25.38
N VAL A 690 -0.83 -5.66 -24.68
CA VAL A 690 -0.57 -7.12 -24.79
C VAL A 690 -0.51 -7.60 -26.25
N SER A 691 -1.24 -6.96 -27.17
CA SER A 691 -1.27 -7.32 -28.59
C SER A 691 0.01 -7.00 -29.37
N TYR A 692 0.80 -6.05 -28.86
CA TYR A 692 2.10 -5.69 -29.41
C TYR A 692 3.16 -6.74 -29.06
N PHE A 693 3.14 -7.23 -27.83
CA PHE A 693 4.04 -8.28 -27.31
C PHE A 693 3.62 -9.68 -27.76
N HIS A 694 2.33 -9.99 -27.68
CA HIS A 694 1.80 -11.31 -27.97
C HIS A 694 0.78 -11.19 -29.11
N GLN A 695 1.26 -11.36 -30.35
CA GLN A 695 0.47 -11.09 -31.54
C GLN A 695 -0.72 -12.06 -31.64
N GLY A 696 -1.93 -11.53 -31.46
CA GLY A 696 -3.18 -12.29 -31.52
C GLY A 696 -3.79 -12.57 -30.14
N ALA A 697 -3.06 -12.30 -29.06
CA ALA A 697 -3.61 -12.34 -27.70
C ALA A 697 -4.70 -11.27 -27.50
N SER A 698 -5.71 -11.61 -26.70
CA SER A 698 -6.70 -10.67 -26.16
C SER A 698 -6.61 -10.50 -24.65
N SER A 699 -5.96 -11.44 -23.98
CA SER A 699 -5.76 -11.50 -22.53
C SER A 699 -4.43 -12.20 -22.30
N CYS A 700 -3.65 -11.69 -21.35
CA CYS A 700 -2.48 -12.38 -20.80
C CYS A 700 -2.57 -12.38 -19.28
N TYR A 701 -1.97 -13.40 -18.67
CA TYR A 701 -1.96 -13.62 -17.23
C TYR A 701 -0.55 -14.01 -16.79
N ARG A 702 -0.05 -13.49 -15.68
CA ARG A 702 1.23 -13.91 -15.11
C ARG A 702 1.04 -14.79 -13.88
N SER A 703 1.87 -15.82 -13.75
CA SER A 703 1.96 -16.64 -12.54
C SER A 703 2.46 -15.77 -11.38
N ALA A 704 1.78 -15.85 -10.25
CA ALA A 704 2.18 -15.16 -9.03
C ALA A 704 3.18 -15.96 -8.17
N GLY A 705 3.49 -17.22 -8.54
CA GLY A 705 4.46 -18.08 -7.83
C GLY A 705 5.93 -17.70 -7.97
N GLY A 706 6.26 -16.64 -8.72
CA GLY A 706 7.63 -16.17 -9.00
C GLY A 706 8.36 -15.48 -7.82
N PHE A 707 8.17 -15.95 -6.58
CA PHE A 707 8.62 -15.27 -5.35
C PHE A 707 10.15 -15.07 -5.20
N ASP A 708 11.01 -15.76 -5.96
CA ASP A 708 12.48 -15.68 -5.80
C ASP A 708 13.30 -15.81 -7.12
N SER A 709 12.71 -16.04 -8.30
CA SER A 709 13.44 -16.02 -9.58
C SER A 709 12.52 -15.91 -10.79
N THR A 710 12.10 -17.03 -11.37
CA THR A 710 11.41 -17.14 -12.67
C THR A 710 9.92 -16.83 -12.60
N GLY A 711 9.33 -16.43 -13.72
CA GLY A 711 7.87 -16.29 -13.88
C GLY A 711 7.33 -17.03 -15.12
N GLN A 712 6.02 -17.06 -15.26
CA GLN A 712 5.32 -17.50 -16.46
C GLN A 712 4.32 -16.42 -16.89
N GLU A 713 4.33 -16.05 -18.17
CA GLU A 713 3.22 -15.38 -18.83
C GLU A 713 2.42 -16.38 -19.68
N CYS A 714 1.10 -16.33 -19.54
CA CYS A 714 0.12 -17.18 -20.20
C CYS A 714 -0.81 -16.29 -21.02
N CYS A 715 -0.73 -16.36 -22.36
CA CYS A 715 -1.53 -15.52 -23.25
C CYS A 715 -2.58 -16.33 -24.01
N TYR A 716 -3.75 -15.72 -24.20
CA TYR A 716 -4.95 -16.38 -24.71
C TYR A 716 -5.53 -15.62 -25.91
N GLY A 717 -6.01 -16.38 -26.88
CA GLY A 717 -6.66 -15.85 -28.07
C GLY A 717 -8.08 -15.34 -27.79
N ARG A 718 -8.69 -14.70 -28.79
CA ARG A 718 -10.10 -14.21 -28.71
C ARG A 718 -11.15 -15.31 -28.57
N ASP A 719 -10.74 -16.56 -28.70
CA ASP A 719 -11.50 -17.78 -28.48
C ASP A 719 -11.29 -18.37 -27.07
N GLY A 720 -10.57 -17.66 -26.20
CA GLY A 720 -10.30 -18.02 -24.80
C GLY A 720 -9.19 -19.05 -24.61
N ASN A 721 -8.67 -19.64 -25.69
CA ASN A 721 -7.71 -20.74 -25.64
C ASN A 721 -6.26 -20.24 -25.53
N ILE A 722 -5.41 -20.99 -24.81
CA ILE A 722 -3.98 -20.69 -24.70
C ILE A 722 -3.29 -20.64 -26.07
N LEU A 723 -2.47 -19.61 -26.27
CA LEU A 723 -1.61 -19.43 -27.44
C LEU A 723 -0.23 -20.02 -27.14
N VAL A 724 0.31 -20.80 -28.08
CA VAL A 724 1.59 -21.51 -27.91
C VAL A 724 2.53 -21.21 -29.06
N GLY A 725 3.74 -20.76 -28.73
CA GLY A 725 4.81 -20.49 -29.69
C GLY A 725 4.77 -19.09 -30.32
N PRO A 726 5.79 -18.75 -31.13
CA PRO A 726 5.97 -17.41 -31.65
C PRO A 726 4.91 -17.01 -32.68
N PRO A 727 4.58 -15.71 -32.83
CA PRO A 727 4.96 -14.58 -31.97
C PRO A 727 3.80 -14.18 -31.02
N GLY A 728 2.95 -15.14 -30.62
CA GLY A 728 1.68 -14.86 -29.94
C GLY A 728 1.40 -15.66 -28.66
N GLY A 729 2.14 -16.73 -28.40
CA GLY A 729 2.10 -17.45 -27.13
C GLY A 729 2.88 -16.73 -26.05
N GLY A 730 2.41 -16.85 -24.80
CA GLY A 730 3.10 -16.32 -23.62
C GLY A 730 4.45 -17.00 -23.39
N THR A 731 5.22 -16.51 -22.43
CA THR A 731 6.64 -16.86 -22.25
C THR A 731 6.96 -17.30 -20.83
N ALA A 732 7.81 -18.33 -20.72
CA ALA A 732 8.50 -18.63 -19.47
C ALA A 732 9.62 -17.61 -19.27
N ASP A 733 9.49 -16.76 -18.25
CA ASP A 733 10.39 -15.63 -17.97
C ASP A 733 11.46 -16.07 -16.97
N ALA A 734 12.74 -15.77 -17.25
CA ALA A 734 13.82 -16.12 -16.35
C ALA A 734 13.88 -15.26 -15.09
N VAL A 735 13.31 -14.05 -15.13
CA VAL A 735 13.02 -13.25 -13.94
C VAL A 735 11.59 -12.75 -13.98
N ALA A 736 10.82 -12.98 -12.91
CA ALA A 736 9.46 -12.45 -12.78
C ALA A 736 9.48 -10.92 -12.52
N PRO A 737 8.54 -10.14 -13.10
CA PRO A 737 8.38 -8.73 -12.76
C PRO A 737 8.01 -8.55 -11.27
N GLY A 738 8.46 -7.45 -10.66
CA GLY A 738 8.23 -7.14 -9.24
C GLY A 738 9.01 -7.99 -8.22
N ASN A 739 9.84 -8.96 -8.66
CA ASN A 739 10.57 -9.89 -7.78
C ASN A 739 11.46 -9.16 -6.73
N SER A 740 11.36 -9.61 -5.48
CA SER A 740 12.07 -9.09 -4.31
C SER A 740 13.57 -9.36 -4.26
N MET A 741 14.15 -10.13 -5.19
CA MET A 741 15.60 -10.33 -5.28
C MET A 741 16.22 -9.55 -6.46
N ASN A 742 17.17 -8.67 -6.16
CA ASN A 742 18.11 -8.04 -7.09
C ASN A 742 17.49 -7.12 -8.18
N LEU A 743 16.54 -6.24 -7.82
CA LEU A 743 15.90 -5.29 -8.76
C LEU A 743 15.06 -6.02 -9.84
N GLY A 744 14.11 -6.85 -9.41
CA GLY A 744 13.39 -7.83 -10.23
C GLY A 744 12.81 -7.26 -11.54
N THR A 745 12.12 -6.12 -11.49
CA THR A 745 11.56 -5.46 -12.70
C THR A 745 12.63 -5.03 -13.69
N ILE A 746 13.84 -4.66 -13.23
CA ILE A 746 14.96 -4.33 -14.14
C ILE A 746 15.60 -5.59 -14.72
N LEU A 747 15.71 -6.67 -13.94
CA LEU A 747 16.27 -7.94 -14.41
C LEU A 747 15.35 -8.70 -15.38
N HIS A 748 14.05 -8.78 -15.10
CA HIS A 748 13.02 -9.28 -16.04
C HIS A 748 13.15 -8.56 -17.39
N TYR A 749 13.31 -7.25 -17.32
CA TYR A 749 13.49 -6.43 -18.49
C TYR A 749 14.77 -6.77 -19.29
N PHE A 750 15.93 -6.96 -18.64
CA PHE A 750 17.17 -7.35 -19.33
C PHE A 750 17.17 -8.79 -19.86
N TYR A 751 16.59 -9.75 -19.12
CA TYR A 751 16.68 -11.18 -19.44
C TYR A 751 15.57 -11.74 -20.32
N ASP A 752 14.41 -11.06 -20.36
CA ASP A 752 13.20 -11.56 -21.00
C ASP A 752 12.65 -10.53 -22.02
N VAL A 753 12.44 -9.27 -21.61
CA VAL A 753 11.87 -8.24 -22.50
C VAL A 753 12.84 -7.79 -23.60
N LEU A 754 14.08 -7.40 -23.26
CA LEU A 754 15.08 -6.94 -24.24
C LEU A 754 15.42 -8.00 -25.31
N PRO A 755 15.66 -9.28 -24.95
CA PRO A 755 15.98 -10.29 -25.95
C PRO A 755 14.79 -10.59 -26.84
N TRP A 756 13.56 -10.56 -26.30
CA TRP A 756 12.36 -10.68 -27.10
C TRP A 756 12.29 -9.57 -28.17
N PHE A 757 12.58 -8.31 -27.81
CA PHE A 757 12.66 -7.22 -28.81
C PHE A 757 13.71 -7.50 -29.90
N SER A 758 14.92 -7.87 -29.50
CA SER A 758 16.01 -8.16 -30.43
C SER A 758 15.71 -9.35 -31.36
N CYS A 759 15.02 -10.38 -30.87
CA CYS A 759 14.70 -11.61 -31.62
C CYS A 759 13.38 -11.55 -32.42
N CYS A 760 12.35 -10.87 -31.92
CA CYS A 760 10.98 -10.92 -32.45
C CYS A 760 10.49 -9.62 -33.11
N LYS A 761 11.16 -8.48 -32.89
CA LYS A 761 10.80 -7.18 -33.52
C LYS A 761 11.90 -6.61 -34.40
N LEU A 762 13.16 -6.72 -33.97
CA LEU A 762 14.30 -6.16 -34.71
C LEU A 762 14.94 -7.16 -35.70
N SER A 763 14.51 -8.43 -35.67
CA SER A 763 14.97 -9.48 -36.58
C SER A 763 13.89 -10.55 -36.82
N ASP A 764 14.12 -11.41 -37.82
CA ASP A 764 13.21 -12.50 -38.20
C ASP A 764 13.50 -13.82 -37.43
N THR A 765 14.15 -13.76 -36.25
CA THR A 765 14.63 -14.94 -35.50
C THR A 765 13.84 -15.24 -34.22
N CYS A 766 12.55 -14.89 -34.19
CA CYS A 766 11.71 -15.03 -33.00
C CYS A 766 11.65 -16.47 -32.44
N GLU A 767 11.70 -17.47 -33.32
CA GLU A 767 11.81 -18.90 -32.96
C GLU A 767 12.96 -19.20 -31.98
N MET A 768 14.09 -18.50 -32.10
CA MET A 768 15.27 -18.66 -31.24
C MET A 768 15.01 -18.17 -29.82
N TYR A 769 14.20 -17.13 -29.65
CA TYR A 769 13.79 -16.67 -28.32
C TYR A 769 12.93 -17.73 -27.63
N TYR A 770 11.92 -18.25 -28.33
CA TYR A 770 11.03 -19.30 -27.81
C TYR A 770 11.70 -20.66 -27.61
N ASP A 771 12.91 -20.89 -28.14
CA ASP A 771 13.73 -22.07 -27.79
C ASP A 771 14.36 -21.95 -26.37
N TYR A 772 14.52 -20.73 -25.83
CA TYR A 772 15.10 -20.46 -24.50
C TYR A 772 14.10 -19.87 -23.49
N ARG A 773 12.97 -19.34 -23.98
CA ARG A 773 11.84 -18.75 -23.23
C ARG A 773 10.52 -19.31 -23.81
N PRO A 774 10.29 -20.64 -23.69
CA PRO A 774 9.18 -21.31 -24.36
C PRO A 774 7.82 -20.87 -23.81
N SER A 775 6.78 -21.02 -24.63
CA SER A 775 5.39 -21.05 -24.14
C SER A 775 5.08 -22.37 -23.48
N ASP A 776 4.26 -22.34 -22.43
CA ASP A 776 3.60 -23.54 -21.91
C ASP A 776 2.40 -23.92 -22.80
N ASP A 777 1.99 -25.19 -22.77
CA ASP A 777 0.91 -25.77 -23.59
C ASP A 777 -0.27 -26.32 -22.78
N CYS A 778 -0.32 -25.93 -21.50
CA CYS A 778 -1.24 -26.34 -20.44
C CYS A 778 -1.31 -27.85 -20.12
N ALA A 779 -0.51 -28.71 -20.78
CA ALA A 779 -0.62 -30.16 -20.56
C ALA A 779 -0.22 -30.61 -19.14
N ALA A 780 0.63 -29.82 -18.46
CA ALA A 780 1.05 -30.05 -17.08
C ALA A 780 0.13 -29.39 -16.03
N TYR A 781 -0.84 -28.55 -16.44
CA TYR A 781 -1.67 -27.78 -15.51
C TYR A 781 -2.56 -28.67 -14.64
N LEU A 782 -2.60 -28.33 -13.35
CA LEU A 782 -3.44 -28.91 -12.32
C LEU A 782 -4.13 -27.75 -11.60
N PRO A 783 -5.41 -27.46 -11.87
CA PRO A 783 -6.10 -26.40 -11.16
C PRO A 783 -6.16 -26.72 -9.65
N PRO A 784 -5.95 -25.72 -8.77
CA PRO A 784 -6.12 -25.92 -7.34
C PRO A 784 -7.60 -26.18 -7.02
N LEU A 785 -7.87 -26.96 -5.97
CA LEU A 785 -9.25 -27.28 -5.60
C LEU A 785 -9.83 -26.18 -4.72
N PRO A 786 -10.93 -25.50 -5.15
CA PRO A 786 -11.55 -24.44 -4.39
C PRO A 786 -12.54 -25.00 -3.35
N THR A 787 -12.45 -24.46 -2.14
CA THR A 787 -13.48 -24.56 -1.11
C THR A 787 -13.84 -23.14 -0.62
N GLY A 788 -14.83 -23.00 0.25
CA GLY A 788 -15.20 -21.70 0.80
C GLY A 788 -16.16 -21.75 1.96
N GLY A 789 -16.37 -20.58 2.55
CA GLY A 789 -17.33 -20.34 3.61
C GLY A 789 -17.97 -18.97 3.49
N THR A 790 -19.26 -18.90 3.78
CA THR A 790 -20.12 -17.72 3.57
C THR A 790 -21.35 -17.78 4.46
N GLY A 791 -22.16 -16.72 4.53
CA GLY A 791 -23.40 -16.70 5.33
C GLY A 791 -23.16 -16.82 6.84
N ASP A 792 -24.06 -17.53 7.53
CA ASP A 792 -24.22 -17.44 8.99
C ASP A 792 -23.57 -18.45 10.01
N PRO A 793 -22.47 -19.20 9.74
CA PRO A 793 -21.87 -19.61 8.47
C PRO A 793 -22.19 -21.02 7.92
N HIS A 794 -22.23 -21.05 6.59
CA HIS A 794 -22.21 -22.22 5.74
C HIS A 794 -20.79 -22.46 5.18
N PHE A 795 -20.42 -23.74 5.04
CA PHE A 795 -19.09 -24.18 4.61
C PHE A 795 -19.21 -25.26 3.53
N LYS A 796 -18.21 -25.29 2.63
CA LYS A 796 -17.86 -26.48 1.84
C LYS A 796 -16.59 -27.09 2.44
N SER A 797 -16.44 -28.42 2.46
CA SER A 797 -15.17 -29.08 2.77
C SER A 797 -14.26 -29.12 1.54
N LEU A 798 -12.98 -29.47 1.73
CA LEU A 798 -12.04 -29.66 0.62
C LEU A 798 -12.39 -30.85 -0.29
N ASP A 799 -13.11 -31.85 0.21
CA ASP A 799 -13.64 -32.97 -0.58
C ASP A 799 -15.09 -32.73 -1.05
N GLY A 800 -15.61 -31.51 -0.89
CA GLY A 800 -16.85 -31.02 -1.50
C GLY A 800 -18.14 -31.20 -0.68
N ARG A 801 -18.05 -31.47 0.62
CA ARG A 801 -19.21 -31.61 1.52
C ARG A 801 -19.74 -30.24 1.97
N ASP A 802 -21.00 -29.93 1.65
CA ASP A 802 -21.70 -28.77 2.21
C ASP A 802 -22.17 -29.03 3.66
N PHE A 803 -21.98 -28.05 4.55
CA PHE A 803 -22.47 -28.08 5.95
C PHE A 803 -22.65 -26.68 6.55
N THR A 804 -23.22 -26.60 7.76
CA THR A 804 -23.52 -25.34 8.48
C THR A 804 -22.97 -25.44 9.89
N PHE A 805 -22.25 -24.41 10.36
CA PHE A 805 -21.67 -24.38 11.70
C PHE A 805 -21.54 -22.95 12.26
N ASN A 806 -22.41 -22.63 13.21
CA ASN A 806 -22.59 -21.26 13.71
C ASN A 806 -21.94 -21.14 15.11
N GLY A 807 -20.61 -21.10 15.15
CA GLY A 807 -19.81 -20.92 16.38
C GLY A 807 -19.63 -19.45 16.77
N ALA A 808 -19.18 -19.18 18.01
CA ALA A 808 -18.76 -17.83 18.44
C ALA A 808 -17.42 -17.91 19.18
N GLY A 809 -16.38 -17.35 18.56
CA GLY A 809 -14.98 -17.55 18.93
C GLY A 809 -14.06 -17.61 17.71
N GLU A 810 -12.83 -18.04 17.94
CA GLU A 810 -11.84 -18.24 16.89
C GLU A 810 -11.64 -19.74 16.66
N PHE A 811 -11.54 -20.16 15.39
CA PHE A 811 -11.58 -21.57 15.00
C PHE A 811 -10.49 -21.89 13.98
N LEU A 812 -9.96 -23.11 14.06
CA LEU A 812 -9.02 -23.65 13.08
C LEU A 812 -9.76 -24.17 11.84
N LEU A 813 -9.67 -23.44 10.72
CA LEU A 813 -10.26 -23.87 9.46
C LEU A 813 -9.37 -24.92 8.77
N LEU A 814 -8.06 -24.69 8.74
CA LEU A 814 -7.09 -25.60 8.16
C LEU A 814 -5.72 -25.48 8.83
N ARG A 815 -5.08 -26.62 9.11
CA ARG A 815 -3.64 -26.74 9.41
C ARG A 815 -3.01 -27.77 8.47
N SER A 816 -1.78 -27.51 8.04
CA SER A 816 -0.97 -28.44 7.23
C SER A 816 0.45 -28.58 7.75
N SER A 817 0.89 -29.81 7.99
CA SER A 817 2.25 -30.10 8.44
C SER A 817 3.30 -30.07 7.32
N LEU A 818 2.93 -29.72 6.07
CA LEU A 818 3.87 -29.61 4.96
C LEU A 818 4.75 -28.36 5.02
N ASP A 819 4.16 -27.22 5.40
CA ASP A 819 4.80 -25.90 5.44
C ASP A 819 4.42 -25.15 6.74
N ASP A 820 4.01 -25.88 7.79
CA ASP A 820 3.41 -25.34 9.04
C ASP A 820 2.35 -24.26 8.75
N MET A 821 1.53 -24.53 7.73
CA MET A 821 0.51 -23.60 7.26
C MET A 821 -0.70 -23.69 8.18
N THR A 822 -1.25 -22.54 8.56
CA THR A 822 -2.45 -22.42 9.38
C THR A 822 -3.38 -21.35 8.83
N PHE A 823 -4.67 -21.63 8.84
CA PHE A 823 -5.76 -20.73 8.44
C PHE A 823 -6.84 -20.78 9.51
N GLN A 824 -7.15 -19.61 10.07
CA GLN A 824 -8.07 -19.43 11.19
C GLN A 824 -9.14 -18.40 10.86
N ALA A 825 -10.33 -18.56 11.43
CA ALA A 825 -11.44 -17.63 11.28
C ALA A 825 -12.00 -17.23 12.64
N ARG A 826 -12.41 -15.96 12.76
CA ARG A 826 -13.15 -15.41 13.88
C ARG A 826 -14.62 -15.29 13.48
N LEU A 827 -15.48 -15.94 14.27
CA LEU A 827 -16.92 -15.91 14.14
C LEU A 827 -17.49 -15.18 15.37
N GLU A 828 -18.34 -14.18 15.17
CA GLU A 828 -18.97 -13.40 16.25
C GLU A 828 -20.49 -13.46 16.18
N ILE A 829 -21.15 -13.30 17.33
CA ILE A 829 -22.61 -13.34 17.43
C ILE A 829 -23.19 -12.09 16.74
N LEU A 830 -24.08 -12.28 15.76
CA LEU A 830 -24.77 -11.18 15.09
C LEU A 830 -25.79 -10.56 16.09
N PRO A 831 -25.64 -9.27 16.48
CA PRO A 831 -26.38 -8.72 17.62
C PRO A 831 -27.91 -8.81 17.46
N GLY A 832 -28.58 -9.33 18.49
CA GLY A 832 -30.04 -9.49 18.51
C GLY A 832 -30.57 -10.75 17.82
N THR A 833 -29.70 -11.63 17.34
CA THR A 833 -30.06 -12.87 16.62
C THR A 833 -29.48 -14.11 17.32
N ASN A 834 -29.83 -15.30 16.81
CA ASN A 834 -29.18 -16.58 17.16
C ASN A 834 -28.22 -17.05 16.04
N ALA A 835 -27.69 -16.11 15.24
CA ALA A 835 -26.73 -16.36 14.18
C ALA A 835 -25.32 -15.89 14.57
N SER A 836 -24.30 -16.38 13.86
CA SER A 836 -22.95 -15.83 13.94
C SER A 836 -22.44 -15.48 12.55
N VAL A 837 -21.43 -14.62 12.47
CA VAL A 837 -20.89 -14.13 11.19
C VAL A 837 -19.38 -14.07 11.23
N TYR A 838 -18.74 -14.24 10.08
CA TYR A 838 -17.30 -14.00 9.96
C TYR A 838 -16.98 -12.52 10.18
N THR A 839 -16.02 -12.22 11.05
CA THR A 839 -15.53 -10.86 11.30
C THR A 839 -14.03 -10.70 11.08
N ALA A 840 -13.28 -11.80 11.09
CA ALA A 840 -11.87 -11.81 10.71
C ALA A 840 -11.40 -13.18 10.19
N PHE A 841 -10.39 -13.16 9.34
CA PHE A 841 -9.61 -14.29 8.86
C PHE A 841 -8.13 -14.02 9.10
N VAL A 842 -7.34 -15.06 9.39
CA VAL A 842 -5.87 -14.95 9.44
C VAL A 842 -5.22 -16.20 8.88
N ILE A 843 -4.17 -16.01 8.07
CA ILE A 843 -3.44 -17.08 7.40
C ILE A 843 -1.93 -16.85 7.50
N SER A 844 -1.17 -17.93 7.69
CA SER A 844 0.30 -17.91 7.65
C SER A 844 0.88 -19.28 7.27
N SER A 845 2.17 -19.32 6.94
CA SER A 845 2.98 -20.55 6.91
C SER A 845 4.38 -20.31 7.47
N ASN A 846 5.18 -21.37 7.64
CA ASN A 846 6.57 -21.32 8.09
C ASN A 846 7.46 -20.40 7.21
N SER A 847 7.11 -20.20 5.94
CA SER A 847 7.83 -19.31 5.04
C SER A 847 7.24 -17.90 4.93
N SER A 848 6.01 -17.67 5.44
CA SER A 848 5.30 -16.40 5.32
C SER A 848 5.26 -15.57 6.61
N VAL A 849 4.98 -14.28 6.48
CA VAL A 849 4.42 -13.48 7.60
C VAL A 849 2.93 -13.79 7.77
N PRO A 850 2.33 -13.62 8.97
CA PRO A 850 0.90 -13.75 9.15
C PRO A 850 0.16 -12.54 8.57
N VAL A 851 -0.91 -12.82 7.84
CA VAL A 851 -1.80 -11.84 7.24
C VAL A 851 -3.20 -12.04 7.80
N GLN A 852 -3.73 -11.00 8.43
CA GLN A 852 -5.09 -10.94 8.96
C GLN A 852 -5.91 -9.95 8.15
N ILE A 853 -7.10 -10.38 7.78
CA ILE A 853 -8.12 -9.55 7.13
C ILE A 853 -9.32 -9.52 8.05
N GLN A 854 -9.79 -8.33 8.42
CA GLN A 854 -10.97 -8.19 9.27
C GLN A 854 -11.85 -7.04 8.81
N ARG A 855 -13.11 -7.06 9.25
CA ARG A 855 -13.95 -5.86 9.18
C ARG A 855 -13.45 -4.84 10.20
N SER A 856 -13.21 -3.63 9.73
CA SER A 856 -13.11 -2.43 10.57
C SER A 856 -14.41 -2.25 11.38
N PRO A 857 -14.38 -1.61 12.57
CA PRO A 857 -15.59 -1.14 13.25
C PRO A 857 -16.53 -0.30 12.37
N LEU A 858 -16.03 0.23 11.25
CA LEU A 858 -16.72 1.02 10.24
C LEU A 858 -17.44 0.21 9.16
N ASN A 859 -17.23 -1.11 9.13
CA ASN A 859 -17.60 -2.07 8.08
C ASN A 859 -16.71 -2.07 6.82
N ASP A 860 -15.60 -1.34 6.82
CA ASP A 860 -14.60 -1.39 5.75
C ASP A 860 -13.59 -2.54 5.92
N THR A 861 -12.79 -2.79 4.88
CA THR A 861 -11.69 -3.76 4.87
C THR A 861 -10.48 -3.27 5.66
N MET A 862 -10.12 -3.97 6.73
CA MET A 862 -8.87 -3.76 7.48
C MET A 862 -7.89 -4.90 7.21
N ILE A 863 -6.74 -4.56 6.63
CA ILE A 863 -5.63 -5.48 6.35
C ILE A 863 -4.56 -5.30 7.42
N VAL A 864 -4.07 -6.39 8.00
CA VAL A 864 -3.06 -6.40 9.06
C VAL A 864 -1.98 -7.41 8.69
N VAL A 865 -0.73 -6.94 8.56
CA VAL A 865 0.42 -7.79 8.20
C VAL A 865 1.41 -7.77 9.35
N ASN A 866 1.74 -8.95 9.87
CA ASN A 866 2.68 -9.10 10.99
C ASN A 866 2.35 -8.21 12.20
N GLY A 867 1.06 -8.08 12.53
CA GLY A 867 0.56 -7.25 13.64
C GLY A 867 0.41 -5.76 13.36
N ILE A 868 0.72 -5.30 12.14
CA ILE A 868 0.68 -3.87 11.77
C ILE A 868 -0.44 -3.64 10.74
N PRO A 869 -1.38 -2.70 10.98
CA PRO A 869 -2.36 -2.29 9.98
C PRO A 869 -1.67 -1.74 8.71
N LEU A 870 -2.13 -2.20 7.55
CA LEU A 870 -1.58 -1.86 6.23
C LEU A 870 -2.56 -0.95 5.48
N ASN A 871 -2.07 0.19 4.99
CA ASN A 871 -2.82 1.06 4.10
C ASN A 871 -2.41 0.77 2.65
N MET A 872 -3.37 0.41 1.81
CA MET A 872 -3.12 0.13 0.38
C MET A 872 -3.04 1.41 -0.48
N TYR A 873 -3.26 2.60 0.09
CA TYR A 873 -3.21 3.88 -0.64
C TYR A 873 -1.88 4.62 -0.44
N PHE A 874 -1.32 5.12 -1.55
CA PHE A 874 -0.18 6.05 -1.61
C PHE A 874 -0.61 7.30 -2.39
N ASP A 875 -0.64 8.49 -1.78
CA ASP A 875 -1.07 9.74 -2.44
C ASP A 875 -2.39 9.60 -3.23
N SER A 876 -3.41 8.98 -2.62
CA SER A 876 -4.71 8.60 -3.23
C SER A 876 -4.66 7.53 -4.33
N PHE A 877 -3.48 7.04 -4.72
CA PHE A 877 -3.33 5.89 -5.63
C PHE A 877 -3.46 4.57 -4.86
N LEU A 878 -4.42 3.72 -5.28
CA LEU A 878 -4.60 2.39 -4.70
C LEU A 878 -3.59 1.40 -5.29
N ILE A 879 -2.64 0.95 -4.48
CA ILE A 879 -1.70 -0.12 -4.81
C ILE A 879 -2.48 -1.43 -4.94
N ARG A 880 -2.36 -2.06 -6.12
CA ARG A 880 -3.11 -3.27 -6.47
C ARG A 880 -2.55 -4.55 -5.85
N HIS A 881 -1.24 -4.62 -5.66
CA HIS A 881 -0.59 -5.77 -5.05
C HIS A 881 0.67 -5.38 -4.27
N LEU A 882 1.04 -6.19 -3.29
CA LEU A 882 2.20 -6.01 -2.43
C LEU A 882 2.83 -7.36 -2.09
N ASP A 883 4.15 -7.44 -2.23
CA ASP A 883 4.93 -8.61 -1.86
C ASP A 883 5.57 -8.47 -0.47
N PHE A 884 5.41 -9.53 0.32
CA PHE A 884 6.05 -9.71 1.61
C PHE A 884 6.78 -11.05 1.61
N LYS A 885 7.64 -11.26 2.60
CA LYS A 885 8.33 -12.55 2.78
C LYS A 885 7.31 -13.70 2.78
N GLY A 886 7.36 -14.53 1.73
CA GLY A 886 6.57 -15.75 1.54
C GLY A 886 5.08 -15.57 1.25
N VAL A 887 4.59 -14.33 1.08
CA VAL A 887 3.17 -14.06 0.82
C VAL A 887 2.99 -12.80 -0.04
N ARG A 888 2.13 -12.91 -1.05
CA ARG A 888 1.65 -11.79 -1.86
C ARG A 888 0.24 -11.40 -1.42
N LEU A 889 -0.02 -10.10 -1.37
CA LEU A 889 -1.36 -9.52 -1.20
C LEU A 889 -1.80 -8.85 -2.49
N GLU A 890 -3.07 -8.99 -2.84
CA GLU A 890 -3.71 -8.29 -3.96
C GLU A 890 -5.07 -7.77 -3.53
N VAL A 891 -5.50 -6.65 -4.10
CA VAL A 891 -6.80 -6.03 -3.80
C VAL A 891 -7.50 -5.54 -5.05
N ASN A 892 -8.82 -5.65 -5.06
CA ASN A 892 -9.64 -5.02 -6.09
C ASN A 892 -9.78 -3.49 -5.89
N SER A 893 -10.45 -2.82 -6.83
CA SER A 893 -10.50 -1.35 -6.90
C SER A 893 -11.20 -0.63 -5.73
N ASP A 894 -12.02 -1.35 -4.97
CA ASP A 894 -12.84 -0.84 -3.86
C ASP A 894 -12.57 -1.58 -2.54
N LEU A 895 -11.48 -2.35 -2.46
CA LEU A 895 -11.06 -3.17 -1.31
C LEU A 895 -12.09 -4.23 -0.83
N SER A 896 -13.16 -4.49 -1.58
CA SER A 896 -14.17 -5.51 -1.25
C SER A 896 -13.71 -6.94 -1.49
N GLU A 897 -12.56 -7.14 -2.15
CA GLU A 897 -11.89 -8.43 -2.35
C GLU A 897 -10.39 -8.28 -2.08
N VAL A 898 -9.87 -9.14 -1.19
CA VAL A 898 -8.44 -9.27 -0.90
C VAL A 898 -8.00 -10.69 -1.21
N ARG A 899 -6.98 -10.85 -2.05
CA ARG A 899 -6.35 -12.14 -2.34
C ARG A 899 -5.03 -12.24 -1.58
N ILE A 900 -4.79 -13.38 -0.96
CA ILE A 900 -3.58 -13.71 -0.23
C ILE A 900 -3.00 -14.98 -0.84
N LEU A 901 -1.84 -14.88 -1.48
CA LEU A 901 -1.16 -16.02 -2.07
C LEU A 901 0.07 -16.39 -1.24
N LEU A 902 0.11 -17.63 -0.76
CA LEU A 902 1.28 -18.20 -0.10
C LEU A 902 2.22 -18.85 -1.13
N ARG A 903 3.52 -18.86 -0.82
CA ARG A 903 4.54 -19.57 -1.63
C ARG A 903 4.24 -21.06 -1.89
N SER A 904 3.40 -21.68 -1.07
CA SER A 904 2.95 -23.06 -1.24
C SER A 904 1.84 -23.25 -2.29
N GLY A 905 1.50 -22.21 -3.07
CA GLY A 905 0.45 -22.24 -4.09
C GLY A 905 -0.98 -22.24 -3.53
N VAL A 906 -1.12 -22.03 -2.21
CA VAL A 906 -2.42 -21.82 -1.56
C VAL A 906 -2.82 -20.36 -1.71
N ALA A 907 -3.98 -20.14 -2.32
CA ALA A 907 -4.58 -18.82 -2.45
C ALA A 907 -5.85 -18.72 -1.57
N LEU A 908 -5.95 -17.65 -0.80
CA LEU A 908 -7.11 -17.29 0.01
C LEU A 908 -7.71 -15.98 -0.54
N ILE A 909 -8.93 -16.05 -1.05
CA ILE A 909 -9.69 -14.91 -1.56
C ILE A 909 -10.74 -14.57 -0.50
N VAL A 910 -10.53 -13.47 0.23
CA VAL A 910 -11.50 -12.94 1.20
C VAL A 910 -12.35 -11.89 0.50
N ARG A 911 -13.68 -11.97 0.64
CA ARG A 911 -14.59 -10.90 0.21
C ARG A 911 -15.31 -10.29 1.40
N ILE A 912 -15.52 -8.98 1.32
CA ILE A 912 -16.03 -8.15 2.40
C ILE A 912 -17.13 -7.26 1.84
N THR A 913 -18.23 -7.22 2.56
CA THR A 913 -19.42 -6.43 2.25
C THR A 913 -19.86 -5.69 3.51
N THR A 914 -20.89 -4.85 3.39
CA THR A 914 -21.44 -4.11 4.53
C THR A 914 -22.08 -5.00 5.59
N GLU A 915 -22.60 -6.19 5.25
CA GLU A 915 -23.26 -7.08 6.21
C GLU A 915 -22.45 -8.35 6.53
N MET A 916 -21.62 -8.85 5.61
CA MET A 916 -20.88 -10.12 5.79
C MET A 916 -19.42 -10.12 5.27
N MET A 917 -18.65 -11.11 5.70
CA MET A 917 -17.44 -11.56 5.00
C MET A 917 -17.65 -12.98 4.47
N SER A 918 -16.96 -13.32 3.39
CA SER A 918 -16.85 -14.69 2.87
C SER A 918 -15.39 -15.00 2.55
N PHE A 919 -15.08 -16.29 2.34
CA PHE A 919 -13.81 -16.70 1.78
C PHE A 919 -13.96 -17.80 0.72
N ILE A 920 -13.05 -17.79 -0.24
CA ILE A 920 -12.72 -18.94 -1.09
C ILE A 920 -11.25 -19.30 -0.82
N LEU A 921 -10.98 -20.55 -0.48
CA LEU A 921 -9.64 -21.08 -0.29
C LEU A 921 -9.34 -22.09 -1.40
N GLN A 922 -8.27 -21.87 -2.14
CA GLN A 922 -7.78 -22.76 -3.19
C GLN A 922 -6.55 -23.50 -2.70
N VAL A 923 -6.62 -24.83 -2.69
CA VAL A 923 -5.57 -25.70 -2.15
C VAL A 923 -5.01 -26.61 -3.26
N PRO A 924 -3.68 -26.61 -3.52
CA PRO A 924 -3.07 -27.50 -4.50
C PRO A 924 -3.20 -28.98 -4.15
N GLU A 925 -3.35 -29.84 -5.16
CA GLU A 925 -3.59 -31.29 -4.98
C GLU A 925 -2.48 -32.00 -4.17
N PHE A 926 -1.25 -31.47 -4.12
CA PHE A 926 -0.18 -32.09 -3.32
C PHE A 926 -0.36 -31.96 -1.80
N PHE A 927 -1.32 -31.17 -1.31
CA PHE A 927 -1.74 -31.15 0.10
C PHE A 927 -2.66 -32.32 0.49
N LYS A 928 -3.15 -33.10 -0.48
CA LYS A 928 -4.10 -34.19 -0.26
C LYS A 928 -3.62 -35.20 0.80
N GLY A 929 -4.45 -35.42 1.82
CA GLY A 929 -4.22 -36.32 2.96
C GLY A 929 -3.23 -35.79 4.00
N LYS A 930 -2.98 -34.47 4.04
CA LYS A 930 -1.95 -33.83 4.90
C LYS A 930 -2.45 -32.57 5.61
N VAL A 931 -3.76 -32.36 5.63
CA VAL A 931 -4.42 -31.22 6.29
C VAL A 931 -5.43 -31.72 7.32
N GLU A 932 -5.79 -30.85 8.25
CA GLU A 932 -6.82 -31.10 9.25
C GLU A 932 -7.47 -29.76 9.67
N GLY A 933 -8.73 -29.78 10.11
CA GLY A 933 -9.47 -28.60 10.56
C GLY A 933 -10.95 -28.70 10.21
N LEU A 934 -11.70 -27.59 10.35
CA LEU A 934 -13.11 -27.54 9.95
C LEU A 934 -13.33 -27.80 8.45
N LEU A 935 -12.34 -27.55 7.59
CA LEU A 935 -12.44 -27.79 6.14
C LEU A 935 -12.17 -29.26 5.74
N GLY A 936 -12.02 -30.16 6.72
CA GLY A 936 -11.85 -31.59 6.50
C GLY A 936 -10.39 -32.04 6.48
N ASN A 937 -10.16 -33.26 5.96
CA ASN A 937 -8.83 -33.87 5.90
C ASN A 937 -8.25 -33.96 4.46
N PHE A 938 -9.08 -33.61 3.46
CA PHE A 938 -8.73 -33.54 2.03
C PHE A 938 -8.11 -34.84 1.51
N ASN A 939 -8.82 -35.97 1.60
CA ASN A 939 -8.32 -37.26 1.13
C ASN A 939 -9.03 -37.76 -0.15
N GLY A 940 -10.14 -37.13 -0.54
CA GLY A 940 -11.02 -37.51 -1.64
C GLY A 940 -12.29 -38.24 -1.23
N ASP A 941 -12.60 -38.35 0.07
CA ASP A 941 -13.80 -39.02 0.62
C ASP A 941 -14.57 -38.07 1.53
N SER A 942 -15.62 -37.44 0.98
CA SER A 942 -16.47 -36.49 1.69
C SER A 942 -17.29 -37.09 2.83
N GLU A 943 -17.23 -38.40 3.06
CA GLU A 943 -17.91 -39.05 4.19
C GLU A 943 -17.06 -39.13 5.47
N ASP A 944 -15.77 -38.76 5.44
CA ASP A 944 -14.91 -38.68 6.64
C ASP A 944 -14.36 -37.28 6.98
N ASP A 945 -14.79 -36.24 6.25
CA ASP A 945 -14.42 -34.83 6.49
C ASP A 945 -14.69 -34.35 7.93
N PHE A 946 -15.73 -34.86 8.60
CA PHE A 946 -16.01 -34.52 10.00
C PHE A 946 -15.14 -35.33 10.99
N THR A 947 -13.84 -35.37 10.70
CA THR A 947 -12.82 -35.92 11.59
C THR A 947 -12.54 -34.92 12.72
N LEU A 948 -12.56 -35.41 13.96
CA LEU A 948 -12.24 -34.64 15.16
C LEU A 948 -10.71 -34.55 15.38
N PRO A 949 -10.21 -33.58 16.17
CA PRO A 949 -8.78 -33.47 16.52
C PRO A 949 -8.16 -34.71 17.20
N ASN A 950 -8.99 -35.66 17.67
CA ASN A 950 -8.57 -36.93 18.26
C ASN A 950 -8.54 -38.10 17.24
N GLY A 951 -8.90 -37.86 15.98
CA GLY A 951 -8.93 -38.84 14.89
C GLY A 951 -10.19 -39.72 14.80
N SER A 952 -11.24 -39.48 15.60
CA SER A 952 -12.55 -40.14 15.40
C SER A 952 -13.47 -39.31 14.50
N ILE A 953 -14.38 -39.97 13.79
CA ILE A 953 -15.21 -39.36 12.75
C ILE A 953 -16.67 -39.22 13.22
N VAL A 954 -17.26 -38.04 13.05
CA VAL A 954 -18.70 -37.79 13.18
C VAL A 954 -19.37 -38.10 11.83
N SER A 955 -20.54 -38.74 11.81
CA SER A 955 -21.21 -39.02 10.54
C SER A 955 -21.70 -37.73 9.88
N PRO A 956 -21.47 -37.51 8.57
CA PRO A 956 -21.85 -36.26 7.90
C PRO A 956 -23.36 -36.11 7.69
N ASN A 957 -24.13 -37.17 7.99
CA ASN A 957 -25.59 -37.20 7.93
C ASN A 957 -26.24 -37.05 9.33
N SER A 958 -25.48 -36.55 10.31
CA SER A 958 -25.96 -36.24 11.67
C SER A 958 -26.80 -34.95 11.69
N SER A 959 -27.48 -34.67 12.80
CA SER A 959 -28.19 -33.39 12.99
C SER A 959 -27.23 -32.21 13.11
N LEU A 960 -27.71 -30.99 12.83
CA LEU A 960 -26.95 -29.75 13.07
C LEU A 960 -26.49 -29.64 14.53
N GLU A 961 -27.28 -30.11 15.50
CA GLU A 961 -26.89 -30.19 16.91
C GLU A 961 -25.61 -31.01 17.11
N VAL A 962 -25.51 -32.20 16.51
CA VAL A 962 -24.32 -33.06 16.60
C VAL A 962 -23.14 -32.44 15.83
N ILE A 963 -23.38 -31.91 14.63
CA ILE A 963 -22.34 -31.24 13.84
C ILE A 963 -21.79 -30.02 14.59
N HIS A 964 -22.63 -29.24 15.26
CA HIS A 964 -22.20 -28.08 16.05
C HIS A 964 -21.45 -28.47 17.32
N PHE A 965 -22.04 -29.30 18.18
CA PHE A 965 -21.48 -29.59 19.50
C PHE A 965 -20.34 -30.64 19.49
N GLU A 966 -20.40 -31.66 18.62
CA GLU A 966 -19.37 -32.71 18.58
C GLU A 966 -18.22 -32.37 17.63
N PHE A 967 -18.51 -31.87 16.42
CA PHE A 967 -17.50 -31.54 15.40
C PHE A 967 -17.04 -30.08 15.46
N GLY A 968 -17.95 -29.12 15.24
CA GLY A 968 -17.61 -27.72 15.05
C GLY A 968 -16.88 -27.08 16.24
N LEU A 969 -17.46 -27.20 17.44
CA LEU A 969 -16.83 -26.70 18.66
C LEU A 969 -15.53 -27.43 19.05
N SER A 970 -15.23 -28.61 18.48
CA SER A 970 -13.96 -29.30 18.77
C SER A 970 -12.74 -28.61 18.14
N TRP A 971 -12.96 -27.74 17.16
CA TRP A 971 -11.93 -26.97 16.45
C TRP A 971 -11.79 -25.51 16.93
N ILE A 972 -12.43 -25.15 18.05
CA ILE A 972 -12.23 -23.83 18.69
C ILE A 972 -10.78 -23.69 19.19
N LEU A 973 -10.21 -22.51 19.04
CA LEU A 973 -8.82 -22.21 19.42
C LEU A 973 -8.69 -21.86 20.90
N GLU A 974 -7.49 -22.08 21.43
CA GLU A 974 -7.01 -21.58 22.73
C GLU A 974 -6.10 -20.36 22.50
N GLU A 975 -5.95 -19.50 23.53
CA GLU A 975 -5.16 -18.26 23.50
C GLU A 975 -3.69 -18.48 23.06
N SER A 976 -3.09 -19.63 23.37
CA SER A 976 -1.73 -19.97 22.94
C SER A 976 -1.62 -20.52 21.51
N SER A 977 -2.73 -20.61 20.78
CA SER A 977 -2.79 -21.19 19.42
C SER A 977 -3.45 -20.28 18.39
N THR A 978 -4.08 -19.18 18.81
CA THR A 978 -4.48 -18.10 17.92
C THR A 978 -3.25 -17.38 17.34
N ILE A 979 -3.31 -16.99 16.07
CA ILE A 979 -2.35 -16.09 15.44
C ILE A 979 -2.97 -14.72 15.11
N PHE A 980 -4.18 -14.45 15.60
CA PHE A 980 -4.82 -13.15 15.45
C PHE A 980 -4.08 -12.06 16.23
N THR A 981 -4.03 -10.88 15.61
CA THR A 981 -3.66 -9.60 16.22
C THR A 981 -4.91 -8.96 16.82
N TYR A 982 -4.75 -8.42 18.03
CA TYR A 982 -5.80 -7.76 18.80
C TYR A 982 -5.49 -6.28 18.94
N PHE A 983 -6.54 -5.46 18.85
CA PHE A 983 -6.45 -4.00 18.98
C PHE A 983 -7.19 -3.58 20.26
N PRO A 984 -6.53 -2.92 21.23
CA PRO A 984 -7.16 -2.53 22.48
C PRO A 984 -8.44 -1.71 22.26
N PRO A 985 -9.50 -1.93 23.06
CA PRO A 985 -9.54 -2.77 24.27
C PRO A 985 -9.82 -4.26 24.02
N TYR A 986 -9.85 -4.73 22.77
CA TYR A 986 -10.17 -6.13 22.47
C TYR A 986 -8.98 -7.07 22.67
N ASP A 987 -9.29 -8.32 23.03
CA ASP A 987 -8.36 -9.42 23.29
C ASP A 987 -8.98 -10.78 22.85
N PHE A 988 -8.29 -11.90 23.09
CA PHE A 988 -8.83 -13.24 22.78
C PHE A 988 -10.14 -13.54 23.53
N LEU A 989 -10.25 -13.14 24.80
CA LEU A 989 -11.43 -13.41 25.64
C LEU A 989 -12.66 -12.60 25.21
N SER A 990 -12.45 -11.45 24.56
CA SER A 990 -13.49 -10.62 23.95
C SER A 990 -14.31 -11.43 22.94
N PHE A 991 -13.66 -12.28 22.14
CA PHE A 991 -14.29 -13.06 21.07
C PHE A 991 -14.64 -14.51 21.46
N HIS A 992 -13.89 -15.12 22.38
CA HIS A 992 -14.08 -16.52 22.77
C HIS A 992 -15.40 -16.75 23.55
N LYS A 993 -16.47 -17.25 22.89
CA LYS A 993 -17.81 -17.47 23.47
C LYS A 993 -18.35 -18.92 23.24
N PRO A 994 -17.65 -19.98 23.71
CA PRO A 994 -18.04 -21.37 23.48
C PRO A 994 -19.39 -21.81 24.08
N SER A 995 -20.03 -20.98 24.90
CA SER A 995 -21.37 -21.21 25.46
C SER A 995 -22.50 -20.59 24.64
N PHE A 996 -22.20 -19.98 23.48
CA PHE A 996 -23.21 -19.58 22.51
C PHE A 996 -24.02 -20.81 22.02
N THR A 997 -25.29 -20.59 21.67
CA THR A 997 -26.15 -21.65 21.12
C THR A 997 -26.92 -21.06 19.95
N PRO A 998 -26.63 -21.46 18.71
CA PRO A 998 -27.26 -20.90 17.52
C PRO A 998 -28.62 -21.54 17.23
N SER A 999 -29.22 -21.15 16.11
CA SER A 999 -30.26 -21.95 15.46
C SER A 999 -29.71 -23.33 15.04
N LEU A 1000 -30.38 -24.42 15.45
CA LEU A 1000 -29.95 -25.81 15.20
C LEU A 1000 -30.95 -26.62 14.34
N GLU A 1001 -31.91 -25.95 13.71
CA GLU A 1001 -32.90 -26.54 12.82
C GLU A 1001 -33.02 -25.67 11.56
N PHE A 1002 -33.09 -26.29 10.37
CA PHE A 1002 -33.39 -25.57 9.13
C PHE A 1002 -34.86 -25.09 9.14
N PRO A 1003 -35.14 -23.85 8.68
CA PRO A 1003 -36.50 -23.32 8.66
C PRO A 1003 -37.40 -24.07 7.68
N ASP A 1004 -38.68 -24.26 8.04
CA ASP A 1004 -39.66 -24.80 7.10
C ASP A 1004 -39.96 -23.77 6.00
N VAL A 1005 -39.59 -24.12 4.76
CA VAL A 1005 -39.80 -23.31 3.56
C VAL A 1005 -41.29 -22.95 3.35
N ASN A 1006 -42.24 -23.68 3.93
CA ASN A 1006 -43.65 -23.30 3.86
C ASN A 1006 -43.97 -22.05 4.70
N ASP A 1007 -43.31 -21.88 5.85
CA ASP A 1007 -43.61 -20.88 6.88
C ASP A 1007 -42.90 -19.53 6.67
N VAL A 1008 -41.91 -19.45 5.79
CA VAL A 1008 -41.22 -18.18 5.44
C VAL A 1008 -42.05 -17.28 4.50
N SER A 1009 -41.70 -16.00 4.39
CA SER A 1009 -42.44 -15.03 3.56
C SER A 1009 -42.28 -15.30 2.05
N ASP A 1010 -43.20 -14.76 1.26
CA ASP A 1010 -43.15 -14.84 -0.21
C ASP A 1010 -41.91 -14.12 -0.79
N ASP A 1011 -41.42 -13.07 -0.11
CA ASP A 1011 -40.20 -12.35 -0.50
C ASP A 1011 -38.94 -13.22 -0.32
N VAL A 1012 -38.84 -13.98 0.79
CA VAL A 1012 -37.74 -14.95 1.01
C VAL A 1012 -37.79 -16.06 -0.04
N LYS A 1013 -38.98 -16.60 -0.34
CA LYS A 1013 -39.17 -17.61 -1.40
C LYS A 1013 -38.76 -17.10 -2.79
N ALA A 1014 -39.10 -15.84 -3.10
CA ALA A 1014 -38.75 -15.21 -4.36
C ALA A 1014 -37.24 -14.93 -4.50
N LEU A 1015 -36.55 -14.63 -3.40
CA LEU A 1015 -35.11 -14.42 -3.36
C LEU A 1015 -34.32 -15.74 -3.43
N CYS A 1016 -34.60 -16.67 -2.51
CA CYS A 1016 -33.77 -17.86 -2.31
C CYS A 1016 -34.04 -19.00 -3.29
N GLY A 1017 -35.22 -19.03 -3.93
CA GLY A 1017 -35.60 -20.09 -4.85
C GLY A 1017 -35.59 -21.47 -4.18
N ASP A 1018 -34.61 -22.30 -4.54
CA ASP A 1018 -34.40 -23.65 -3.98
C ASP A 1018 -33.17 -23.74 -3.05
N SER A 1019 -32.47 -22.64 -2.74
CA SER A 1019 -31.20 -22.62 -1.97
C SER A 1019 -31.41 -22.73 -0.44
N PRO A 1020 -31.06 -23.87 0.21
CA PRO A 1020 -31.26 -24.02 1.66
C PRO A 1020 -30.42 -23.08 2.53
N PRO A 1021 -29.13 -22.78 2.21
CA PRO A 1021 -28.36 -21.74 2.88
C PRO A 1021 -29.09 -20.39 2.93
N CYS A 1022 -29.53 -19.87 1.78
CA CYS A 1022 -30.24 -18.59 1.71
C CYS A 1022 -31.51 -18.56 2.58
N PHE A 1023 -32.28 -19.67 2.62
CA PHE A 1023 -33.43 -19.76 3.53
C PHE A 1023 -33.03 -19.73 5.00
N PHE A 1024 -31.91 -20.37 5.35
CA PHE A 1024 -31.37 -20.37 6.71
C PHE A 1024 -30.92 -18.96 7.10
N ASP A 1025 -29.99 -18.37 6.33
CA ASP A 1025 -29.49 -17.00 6.47
C ASP A 1025 -30.62 -15.98 6.65
N ALA A 1026 -31.65 -16.01 5.78
CA ALA A 1026 -32.76 -15.06 5.81
C ALA A 1026 -33.60 -15.13 7.10
N VAL A 1027 -33.70 -16.31 7.72
CA VAL A 1027 -34.50 -16.54 8.93
C VAL A 1027 -33.67 -16.36 10.20
N SER A 1028 -32.40 -16.80 10.19
CA SER A 1028 -31.51 -16.74 11.35
C SER A 1028 -31.02 -15.31 11.62
N THR A 1029 -30.65 -14.57 10.57
CA THR A 1029 -30.21 -13.17 10.65
C THR A 1029 -31.38 -12.18 10.65
N GLY A 1030 -32.50 -12.56 10.01
CA GLY A 1030 -33.63 -11.67 9.73
C GLY A 1030 -33.36 -10.64 8.62
N SER A 1031 -32.26 -10.76 7.87
CA SER A 1031 -31.86 -9.84 6.80
C SER A 1031 -32.01 -10.48 5.41
N LEU A 1032 -32.77 -9.83 4.53
CA LEU A 1032 -32.85 -10.19 3.11
C LEU A 1032 -31.61 -9.73 2.31
N SER A 1033 -30.90 -8.69 2.75
CA SER A 1033 -29.64 -8.27 2.14
C SER A 1033 -28.56 -9.33 2.39
N PHE A 1034 -28.36 -9.72 3.65
CA PHE A 1034 -27.42 -10.78 4.05
C PHE A 1034 -27.65 -12.09 3.29
N ALA A 1035 -28.91 -12.55 3.18
CA ALA A 1035 -29.24 -13.77 2.44
C ALA A 1035 -28.98 -13.66 0.92
N ASN A 1036 -29.20 -12.47 0.35
CA ASN A 1036 -28.90 -12.19 -1.06
C ASN A 1036 -27.38 -12.12 -1.33
N GLU A 1037 -26.60 -11.52 -0.43
CA GLU A 1037 -25.14 -11.50 -0.50
C GLU A 1037 -24.57 -12.92 -0.37
N SER A 1038 -25.10 -13.71 0.57
CA SER A 1038 -24.72 -15.13 0.76
C SER A 1038 -25.00 -15.98 -0.48
N LEU A 1039 -26.16 -15.80 -1.12
CA LEU A 1039 -26.51 -16.45 -2.39
C LEU A 1039 -25.54 -16.07 -3.53
N GLN A 1040 -25.10 -14.81 -3.61
CA GLN A 1040 -24.12 -14.37 -4.60
C GLN A 1040 -22.74 -14.99 -4.36
N GLU A 1041 -22.30 -15.09 -3.11
CA GLU A 1041 -21.01 -15.72 -2.76
C GLU A 1041 -21.02 -17.24 -3.03
N ILE A 1042 -22.14 -17.93 -2.80
CA ILE A 1042 -22.32 -19.33 -3.23
C ILE A 1042 -22.16 -19.46 -4.74
N SER A 1043 -22.86 -18.64 -5.53
CA SER A 1043 -22.77 -18.67 -7.00
C SER A 1043 -21.37 -18.32 -7.53
N LYS A 1044 -20.63 -17.44 -6.84
CA LYS A 1044 -19.21 -17.17 -7.14
C LYS A 1044 -18.34 -18.40 -6.85
N LEU A 1045 -18.53 -19.09 -5.73
CA LEU A 1045 -17.81 -20.33 -5.43
C LEU A 1045 -18.11 -21.42 -6.46
N GLU A 1046 -19.37 -21.60 -6.85
CA GLU A 1046 -19.76 -22.52 -7.93
C GLU A 1046 -19.07 -22.19 -9.25
N THR A 1047 -19.01 -20.91 -9.64
CA THR A 1047 -18.29 -20.45 -10.84
C THR A 1047 -16.78 -20.78 -10.76
N VAL A 1048 -16.15 -20.61 -9.60
CA VAL A 1048 -14.75 -20.99 -9.39
C VAL A 1048 -14.59 -22.51 -9.49
N VAL A 1049 -15.48 -23.30 -8.89
CA VAL A 1049 -15.47 -24.78 -8.99
C VAL A 1049 -15.59 -25.25 -10.45
N GLU A 1050 -16.51 -24.68 -11.24
CA GLU A 1050 -16.69 -25.04 -12.66
C GLU A 1050 -15.45 -24.71 -13.49
N ASN A 1051 -14.84 -23.54 -13.28
CA ASN A 1051 -13.64 -23.12 -14.01
C ASN A 1051 -12.34 -23.75 -13.49
N SER A 1052 -12.34 -24.35 -12.30
CA SER A 1052 -11.24 -25.19 -11.76
C SER A 1052 -11.33 -26.66 -12.19
N ILE A 1053 -12.15 -27.02 -13.19
CA ILE A 1053 -12.16 -28.38 -13.77
C ILE A 1053 -10.92 -28.59 -14.65
N LYS A 1054 -10.18 -29.68 -14.44
CA LYS A 1054 -9.01 -30.01 -15.26
C LYS A 1054 -9.39 -30.29 -16.72
N ILE A 1055 -8.87 -29.47 -17.65
CA ILE A 1055 -8.92 -29.70 -19.09
C ILE A 1055 -7.79 -30.67 -19.48
N ILE A 1056 -8.08 -31.64 -20.36
CA ILE A 1056 -7.08 -32.59 -20.86
C ILE A 1056 -6.51 -32.05 -22.19
N SER A 1057 -5.24 -31.63 -22.15
CA SER A 1057 -4.43 -31.25 -23.31
C SER A 1057 -3.50 -32.40 -23.70
N CYS A 1058 -3.25 -32.57 -25.00
CA CYS A 1058 -2.21 -33.47 -25.53
C CYS A 1058 -0.84 -32.78 -25.69
N GLY A 1059 -0.75 -31.50 -25.31
CA GLY A 1059 0.42 -30.66 -25.47
C GLY A 1059 0.76 -30.33 -26.92
N PHE A 1060 1.71 -29.41 -27.10
CA PHE A 1060 2.25 -29.04 -28.40
C PHE A 1060 3.00 -30.24 -29.00
N PRO A 1061 2.61 -30.73 -30.20
CA PRO A 1061 3.19 -31.96 -30.75
C PRO A 1061 4.64 -31.82 -31.23
N GLY A 1062 5.20 -30.60 -31.24
CA GLY A 1062 6.59 -30.29 -31.60
C GLY A 1062 6.75 -29.55 -32.93
N LYS A 1063 7.91 -28.89 -33.12
CA LYS A 1063 8.22 -28.13 -34.35
C LYS A 1063 8.43 -29.07 -35.55
N VAL A 1064 7.84 -28.74 -36.70
CA VAL A 1064 7.96 -29.51 -37.96
C VAL A 1064 9.01 -28.86 -38.86
N ALA A 1065 10.20 -29.45 -38.98
CA ALA A 1065 11.24 -28.90 -39.85
C ALA A 1065 10.82 -28.92 -41.34
N ASN A 1066 10.88 -27.76 -42.00
CA ASN A 1066 10.41 -27.53 -43.39
C ASN A 1066 8.89 -27.78 -43.57
N GLY A 1067 8.11 -27.40 -42.57
CA GLY A 1067 6.65 -27.50 -42.55
C GLY A 1067 6.07 -26.69 -41.40
N TYR A 1068 4.74 -26.70 -41.28
CA TYR A 1068 4.02 -26.04 -40.20
C TYR A 1068 2.79 -26.84 -39.79
N ILE A 1069 2.30 -26.55 -38.60
CA ILE A 1069 1.06 -27.12 -38.04
C ILE A 1069 -0.07 -26.13 -38.30
N ASN A 1070 -1.18 -26.63 -38.83
CA ASN A 1070 -2.43 -25.89 -39.00
C ASN A 1070 -3.43 -26.36 -37.93
N GLY A 1071 -3.63 -25.52 -36.92
CA GLY A 1071 -4.46 -25.76 -35.74
C GLY A 1071 -3.76 -25.25 -34.47
N SER A 1072 -4.48 -24.52 -33.62
CA SER A 1072 -3.94 -23.83 -32.42
C SER A 1072 -4.46 -24.38 -31.09
N VAL A 1073 -5.33 -25.39 -31.11
CA VAL A 1073 -5.95 -25.97 -29.90
C VAL A 1073 -5.59 -27.45 -29.79
N TYR A 1074 -5.09 -27.84 -28.61
CA TYR A 1074 -4.48 -29.15 -28.37
C TYR A 1074 -5.27 -30.05 -27.40
N PHE A 1075 -6.53 -29.69 -27.12
CA PHE A 1075 -7.40 -30.40 -26.17
C PHE A 1075 -8.05 -31.65 -26.78
N VAL A 1076 -8.55 -32.56 -25.93
CA VAL A 1076 -9.24 -33.79 -26.36
C VAL A 1076 -10.33 -33.51 -27.40
N GLY A 1077 -10.32 -34.28 -28.49
CA GLY A 1077 -11.27 -34.14 -29.59
C GLY A 1077 -10.88 -33.11 -30.67
N TYR A 1078 -9.88 -32.26 -30.42
CA TYR A 1078 -9.32 -31.36 -31.44
C TYR A 1078 -8.35 -32.09 -32.37
N ASN A 1079 -8.17 -31.52 -33.55
CA ASN A 1079 -7.32 -32.07 -34.61
C ASN A 1079 -6.36 -30.99 -35.12
N VAL A 1080 -5.11 -31.39 -35.38
CA VAL A 1080 -4.11 -30.56 -36.05
C VAL A 1080 -3.68 -31.20 -37.37
N THR A 1081 -3.45 -30.38 -38.39
CA THR A 1081 -3.05 -30.83 -39.73
C THR A 1081 -1.63 -30.37 -40.05
N ILE A 1082 -0.75 -31.27 -40.44
CA ILE A 1082 0.65 -30.93 -40.74
C ILE A 1082 0.81 -30.71 -42.25
N ILE A 1083 1.41 -29.58 -42.61
CA ILE A 1083 1.60 -29.12 -43.99
C ILE A 1083 3.09 -28.88 -44.22
N CYS A 1084 3.68 -29.56 -45.20
CA CYS A 1084 5.07 -29.30 -45.59
C CYS A 1084 5.20 -28.07 -46.49
N GLU A 1085 6.35 -27.41 -46.42
CA GLU A 1085 6.71 -26.29 -47.29
C GLU A 1085 6.90 -26.72 -48.75
N GLU A 1086 6.89 -25.75 -49.66
CA GLU A 1086 7.06 -26.02 -51.09
C GLU A 1086 8.41 -26.68 -51.38
N GLY A 1087 8.38 -27.82 -52.07
CA GLY A 1087 9.57 -28.63 -52.33
C GLY A 1087 9.83 -29.76 -51.32
N PHE A 1088 9.00 -29.91 -50.29
CA PHE A 1088 9.09 -30.99 -49.30
C PHE A 1088 7.89 -31.95 -49.39
N LEU A 1089 8.08 -33.20 -48.96
CA LEU A 1089 7.05 -34.24 -48.91
C LEU A 1089 6.88 -34.75 -47.48
N LEU A 1090 5.63 -34.90 -47.05
CA LEU A 1090 5.27 -35.40 -45.73
C LEU A 1090 5.48 -36.91 -45.64
N ILE A 1091 6.16 -37.35 -44.58
CA ILE A 1091 6.26 -38.76 -44.17
C ILE A 1091 5.64 -38.91 -42.78
N GLY A 1092 4.48 -39.56 -42.72
CA GLY A 1092 3.71 -39.79 -41.49
C GLY A 1092 2.21 -39.56 -41.72
N SER A 1093 1.43 -39.39 -40.65
CA SER A 1093 0.03 -38.95 -40.75
C SER A 1093 -0.02 -37.44 -40.95
N SER A 1094 -0.81 -36.95 -41.91
CA SER A 1094 -1.05 -35.51 -42.07
C SER A 1094 -2.06 -34.95 -41.05
N LEU A 1095 -2.76 -35.81 -40.32
CA LEU A 1095 -3.78 -35.47 -39.34
C LEU A 1095 -3.44 -36.14 -38.01
N MET A 1096 -3.40 -35.34 -36.94
CA MET A 1096 -3.22 -35.81 -35.57
C MET A 1096 -4.43 -35.37 -34.74
N SER A 1097 -5.03 -36.32 -34.00
CA SER A 1097 -6.18 -36.09 -33.13
C SER A 1097 -5.75 -36.25 -31.67
N CYS A 1098 -6.19 -35.35 -30.78
CA CYS A 1098 -5.94 -35.49 -29.35
C CYS A 1098 -6.93 -36.46 -28.70
N GLN A 1099 -6.41 -37.46 -27.98
CA GLN A 1099 -7.16 -38.58 -27.40
C GLN A 1099 -7.37 -38.41 -25.88
N GLU A 1100 -8.40 -39.08 -25.33
CA GLU A 1100 -8.79 -39.02 -23.91
C GLU A 1100 -7.67 -39.36 -22.91
N ASP A 1101 -6.61 -40.06 -23.33
CA ASP A 1101 -5.45 -40.39 -22.49
C ASP A 1101 -4.35 -39.31 -22.51
N GLY A 1102 -4.66 -38.11 -23.04
CA GLY A 1102 -3.72 -36.99 -23.15
C GLY A 1102 -2.64 -37.20 -24.21
N LYS A 1103 -2.88 -38.02 -25.23
CA LYS A 1103 -1.90 -38.31 -26.29
C LYS A 1103 -2.42 -38.06 -27.70
N TRP A 1104 -1.51 -37.71 -28.58
CA TRP A 1104 -1.78 -37.61 -30.01
C TRP A 1104 -1.92 -38.98 -30.68
N SER A 1105 -2.90 -39.11 -31.58
CA SER A 1105 -3.24 -40.35 -32.30
C SER A 1105 -2.13 -40.94 -33.17
N SER A 1106 -1.07 -40.18 -33.43
CA SER A 1106 0.14 -40.63 -34.13
C SER A 1106 1.34 -39.75 -33.74
N PRO A 1107 2.59 -40.23 -33.88
CA PRO A 1107 3.78 -39.39 -33.71
C PRO A 1107 3.82 -38.21 -34.71
N LEU A 1108 4.57 -37.16 -34.36
CA LEU A 1108 4.81 -36.01 -35.23
C LEU A 1108 5.44 -36.46 -36.58
N PRO A 1109 4.83 -36.11 -37.73
CA PRO A 1109 5.37 -36.45 -39.05
C PRO A 1109 6.52 -35.52 -39.45
N ALA A 1110 7.32 -35.94 -40.43
CA ALA A 1110 8.49 -35.18 -40.90
C ALA A 1110 8.38 -34.80 -42.40
N CYS A 1111 8.88 -33.61 -42.73
CA CYS A 1111 8.92 -33.09 -44.10
C CYS A 1111 10.33 -33.25 -44.70
N TYR A 1112 10.45 -34.02 -45.78
CA TYR A 1112 11.72 -34.30 -46.43
C TYR A 1112 11.82 -33.68 -47.83
N ALA A 1113 13.00 -33.16 -48.17
CA ALA A 1113 13.25 -32.53 -49.45
C ALA A 1113 12.92 -33.47 -50.61
N ASN A 1114 12.11 -32.99 -51.55
CA ASN A 1114 11.67 -33.75 -52.70
C ASN A 1114 12.78 -33.89 -53.74
N ASN A 1115 13.63 -34.91 -53.57
CA ASN A 1115 14.68 -35.30 -54.52
C ASN A 1115 14.14 -35.82 -55.89
N SER A 1116 12.88 -35.54 -56.25
CA SER A 1116 12.31 -35.81 -57.57
C SER A 1116 12.59 -34.72 -58.61
N SER A 1117 13.50 -33.78 -58.36
CA SER A 1117 14.23 -33.09 -59.42
C SER A 1117 15.28 -34.06 -59.98
N LEU A 1118 14.94 -34.74 -61.08
CA LEU A 1118 15.93 -35.46 -61.89
C LEU A 1118 16.96 -34.46 -62.40
N GLU A 1119 18.09 -34.40 -61.70
CA GLU A 1119 19.32 -33.71 -62.10
C GLU A 1119 19.51 -33.81 -63.63
N PRO A 1120 19.75 -32.70 -64.35
CA PRO A 1120 19.85 -32.72 -65.82
C PRO A 1120 20.89 -33.71 -66.36
N TRP A 1121 21.93 -34.03 -65.56
CA TRP A 1121 22.91 -35.06 -65.92
C TRP A 1121 22.32 -36.47 -65.92
N ALA A 1122 21.33 -36.81 -65.10
CA ALA A 1122 20.71 -38.13 -65.07
C ALA A 1122 19.88 -38.39 -66.34
N VAL A 1123 19.12 -37.39 -66.80
CA VAL A 1123 18.45 -37.44 -68.11
C VAL A 1123 19.48 -37.48 -69.24
N GLY A 1124 20.56 -36.70 -69.14
CA GLY A 1124 21.69 -36.75 -70.06
C GLY A 1124 22.36 -38.12 -70.14
N VAL A 1125 22.53 -38.82 -69.02
CA VAL A 1125 23.10 -40.17 -68.93
C VAL A 1125 22.13 -41.22 -69.46
N ILE A 1126 20.83 -41.12 -69.18
CA ILE A 1126 19.82 -42.05 -69.74
C ILE A 1126 19.71 -41.86 -71.27
N ILE A 1127 19.75 -40.62 -71.77
CA ILE A 1127 19.81 -40.34 -73.21
C ILE A 1127 21.14 -40.83 -73.79
N ALA A 1128 22.29 -40.61 -73.14
CA ALA A 1128 23.58 -41.09 -73.61
C ALA A 1128 23.67 -42.62 -73.63
N ILE A 1129 23.14 -43.31 -72.62
CA ILE A 1129 23.05 -44.78 -72.57
C ILE A 1129 22.06 -45.29 -73.63
N SER A 1130 20.94 -44.60 -73.85
CA SER A 1130 19.97 -44.98 -74.89
C SER A 1130 20.52 -44.76 -76.29
N VAL A 1131 21.20 -43.64 -76.55
CA VAL A 1131 21.88 -43.34 -77.82
C VAL A 1131 23.07 -44.28 -78.01
N PHE A 1132 23.84 -44.60 -76.96
CA PHE A 1132 24.91 -45.59 -77.02
C PHE A 1132 24.38 -47.00 -77.28
N LEU A 1133 23.29 -47.42 -76.63
CA LEU A 1133 22.60 -48.68 -76.91
C LEU A 1133 22.03 -48.71 -78.33
N VAL A 1134 21.46 -47.62 -78.84
CA VAL A 1134 21.00 -47.52 -80.23
C VAL A 1134 22.20 -47.58 -81.20
N ILE A 1135 23.32 -46.93 -80.92
CA ILE A 1135 24.56 -47.01 -81.73
C ILE A 1135 25.17 -48.42 -81.65
N VAL A 1136 25.13 -49.09 -80.49
CA VAL A 1136 25.57 -50.47 -80.30
C VAL A 1136 24.63 -51.43 -81.04
N ILE A 1137 23.32 -51.26 -80.96
CA ILE A 1137 22.32 -52.07 -81.69
C ILE A 1137 22.43 -51.82 -83.20
N LEU A 1138 22.62 -50.59 -83.66
CA LEU A 1138 22.83 -50.27 -85.08
C LEU A 1138 24.18 -50.80 -85.59
N SER A 1139 25.25 -50.73 -84.80
CA SER A 1139 26.56 -51.27 -85.20
C SER A 1139 26.62 -52.81 -85.09
N ILE A 1140 25.89 -53.43 -84.16
CA ILE A 1140 25.65 -54.88 -84.13
C ILE A 1140 24.80 -55.28 -85.34
N SER A 1141 23.72 -54.56 -85.66
CA SER A 1141 22.89 -54.82 -86.85
C SER A 1141 23.68 -54.68 -88.14
N PHE A 1142 24.52 -53.65 -88.26
CA PHE A 1142 25.43 -53.45 -89.39
C PHE A 1142 26.50 -54.55 -89.48
N ARG A 1143 27.03 -55.03 -88.34
CA ARG A 1143 27.94 -56.18 -88.28
C ARG A 1143 27.25 -57.52 -88.58
N LEU A 1144 25.97 -57.68 -88.24
CA LEU A 1144 25.16 -58.87 -88.55
C LEU A 1144 24.80 -58.93 -90.03
N ILE A 1145 24.42 -57.80 -90.66
CA ILE A 1145 24.24 -57.69 -92.11
C ILE A 1145 25.53 -58.03 -92.85
N LYS A 1146 26.69 -57.57 -92.35
CA LYS A 1146 28.01 -57.89 -92.96
C LYS A 1146 28.50 -59.33 -92.70
N LYS A 1147 27.88 -60.10 -91.80
CA LYS A 1147 28.30 -61.48 -91.45
C LYS A 1147 27.52 -62.60 -92.14
N GLN A 1148 26.45 -62.32 -92.90
CA GLN A 1148 25.71 -63.37 -93.62
C GLN A 1148 26.44 -63.96 -94.85
N GLN A 1149 27.58 -63.40 -95.28
CA GLN A 1149 28.23 -63.84 -96.53
C GLN A 1149 29.28 -64.97 -96.42
N MET A 1150 29.74 -65.37 -95.23
CA MET A 1150 30.78 -66.41 -95.08
C MET A 1150 30.36 -67.54 -94.13
N LYS A 1151 29.55 -68.46 -94.65
CA LYS A 1151 29.52 -69.88 -94.23
C LYS A 1151 30.81 -70.58 -94.70
N TYR A 1152 31.14 -71.72 -94.09
CA TYR A 1152 32.38 -72.55 -94.18
C TYR A 1152 33.43 -72.19 -93.10
N SER A 1153 33.98 -73.13 -92.30
CA SER A 1153 33.74 -74.58 -92.21
C SER A 1153 34.19 -75.21 -90.86
N VAL A 1154 33.37 -76.13 -90.31
CA VAL A 1154 33.75 -77.46 -89.72
C VAL A 1154 34.66 -77.60 -88.46
N LYS A 1155 34.08 -78.24 -87.41
CA LYS A 1155 34.62 -79.20 -86.38
C LYS A 1155 35.85 -78.81 -85.50
N GLU A 1156 36.12 -79.38 -84.30
CA GLU A 1156 35.53 -80.50 -83.53
C GLU A 1156 35.61 -80.28 -81.97
N VAL A 1157 35.48 -81.35 -81.17
CA VAL A 1157 35.09 -81.48 -79.72
C VAL A 1157 36.21 -82.28 -78.97
N PRO A 1158 36.34 -82.44 -77.60
CA PRO A 1158 35.91 -81.74 -76.35
C PRO A 1158 37.06 -81.51 -75.29
N ASP A 1159 36.68 -81.35 -74.00
CA ASP A 1159 37.39 -81.72 -72.74
C ASP A 1159 38.45 -80.76 -72.12
N GLN A 1160 38.68 -80.66 -70.79
CA GLN A 1160 37.96 -80.96 -69.51
C GLN A 1160 38.80 -80.43 -68.31
N VAL A 1161 38.28 -80.42 -67.06
CA VAL A 1161 39.01 -80.44 -65.75
C VAL A 1161 39.83 -79.20 -65.26
N ALA A 1162 39.23 -78.47 -64.31
CA ALA A 1162 39.61 -78.19 -62.90
C ALA A 1162 40.91 -77.48 -62.40
N ASN A 1163 40.68 -76.79 -61.24
CA ASN A 1163 41.47 -76.72 -59.99
C ASN A 1163 42.42 -75.54 -59.64
N LYS A 1164 42.08 -74.90 -58.50
CA LYS A 1164 42.94 -74.53 -57.33
C LYS A 1164 44.03 -73.42 -57.41
N THR A 1165 43.77 -72.31 -56.69
CA THR A 1165 44.44 -71.83 -55.43
C THR A 1165 45.94 -72.12 -55.16
N PRO A 1166 46.65 -71.38 -54.25
CA PRO A 1166 46.47 -69.98 -53.77
C PRO A 1166 47.78 -69.18 -53.42
N ASP A 1167 47.62 -67.96 -52.88
CA ASP A 1167 48.29 -67.40 -51.66
C ASP A 1167 49.68 -66.67 -51.66
N LYS A 1168 49.84 -65.82 -50.62
CA LYS A 1168 51.06 -65.15 -50.05
C LYS A 1168 51.66 -63.95 -50.83
N HIS A 1169 52.34 -62.93 -50.25
CA HIS A 1169 52.63 -62.39 -48.88
C HIS A 1169 53.40 -61.04 -49.08
N VAL A 1170 53.78 -60.15 -48.14
CA VAL A 1170 53.34 -59.61 -46.81
C VAL A 1170 54.31 -58.45 -46.47
N HIS A 1171 53.86 -57.33 -45.88
CA HIS A 1171 54.57 -56.43 -44.91
C HIS A 1171 53.66 -55.23 -44.58
N ASP A 1172 53.30 -54.97 -43.31
CA ASP A 1172 54.04 -54.24 -42.25
C ASP A 1172 54.14 -52.71 -42.52
N GLN A 1173 53.95 -51.81 -41.53
CA GLN A 1173 54.07 -51.96 -40.07
C GLN A 1173 53.31 -50.84 -39.30
N ASN A 1174 52.76 -51.18 -38.11
CA ASN A 1174 52.83 -50.47 -36.80
C ASN A 1174 52.43 -48.97 -36.63
N VAL A 1175 51.93 -48.47 -35.48
CA VAL A 1175 51.48 -49.06 -34.18
C VAL A 1175 50.72 -48.00 -33.35
N ASP A 1176 49.80 -48.46 -32.48
CA ASP A 1176 49.28 -48.01 -31.14
C ASP A 1176 49.42 -46.53 -30.67
N THR A 1177 48.66 -46.00 -29.69
CA THR A 1177 48.06 -46.54 -28.44
C THR A 1177 46.71 -45.82 -28.14
N GLN A 1178 45.65 -46.49 -27.65
CA GLN A 1178 45.36 -46.91 -26.25
C GLN A 1178 45.31 -45.74 -25.24
N ASP A 1179 44.54 -45.68 -24.14
CA ASP A 1179 43.35 -46.40 -23.57
C ASP A 1179 42.92 -45.60 -22.29
N GLU A 1180 41.82 -45.80 -21.53
CA GLU A 1180 40.72 -46.78 -21.46
C GLU A 1180 39.47 -46.15 -20.74
N LEU A 1181 38.40 -46.95 -20.51
CA LEU A 1181 37.42 -47.03 -19.38
C LEU A 1181 37.38 -45.92 -18.26
N CYS A 1182 36.27 -45.61 -17.54
CA CYS A 1182 35.13 -46.44 -17.10
C CYS A 1182 34.04 -45.60 -16.38
N ASN A 1183 32.75 -46.01 -16.43
CA ASN A 1183 31.61 -45.61 -15.55
C ASN A 1183 31.27 -44.10 -15.41
N LYS A 1184 30.01 -43.68 -15.38
CA LYS A 1184 28.84 -44.30 -14.71
C LYS A 1184 27.53 -43.82 -15.35
#